data_AF-A0A1Q5A562-F1
#
_entry.id   AF-A0A1Q5A562-F1
#
_cell.length_a   1.000
_cell.length_b   1.000
_cell.length_c   1.000
_cell.angle_alpha   90.00
_cell.angle_beta   90.00
_cell.angle_gamma   90.00
#
_symmetry.space_group_name_H-M   'P 1'
#
loop_
_entity.id
_entity.type
_entity.pdbx_description
1 polymer ?
#
loop_
_entity_poly.entity_id
_entity_poly.type
_entity_poly.pdbx_seq_one_letter_code
_entity_poly.pdbx_strand_id
1 'polypeptide(L)'
;MNEGIGHGDLARAALTVGLSVTPQYEDGVPVPGAMDALSEAPAHATSVSEVLSGFGYTERWEPGEAADPNEGIRKAVTSGDTQVLVVHVVAHGRLAETGERRLHVVGRDGENLDDPVSAWIGLIESHGNKRRPLTLFILDLCHSGDAATLSWHQEMRVGNRRAWVIAASGREDKAFDFRLSRATTAVLRDYLDGKLRVDGSYRYIPLPTVAHEIDRAVMKLNATEGLTQQIEVSRVPFTTRLDDLPFFPNPGYQDRGSTLSRVDAGIASMLDEALDPRHFMLRGASAEPLERGLGQGYFRGRDTEVRTLAHWLNGSGPGFSLVTGKPGVGKSALLGVLVCAAHPRLRNETRSLWSLLPARPGRNERLAVVHARRRDLEQIADSLARQMGATEADRPPGGWETQSLIRLAQATLGDPFTLVIDALDEAERPDDITQALLLPLARAALGKDPSMRLLVGSRSDSRFAALSELADKADGLLDLDHARPGDVYAALHRYVQDLLTIDTPYEARETADAATALAEGIAARLTGVNDPTWPEGRPRLPEWGEFLVAGLYVRHVLTLPTERDPELARALGLAVPIELPELLELDLARRAGQPHLRPVLAALAHAEGRGMPERALAHVAPAFMLPAFSNGPLRTEDMQEALAEARFYLRRDIDTDGTTLYRLFHEGLAERLRAYPYGPQGQEQA
;
A
#
# COMPACT_ATOMS: atom_id res chain seq x y z
N MET A 1 -14.66 -1.54 -37.24
CA MET A 1 -13.21 -1.78 -37.15
C MET A 1 -12.75 -1.16 -35.85
N ASN A 2 -12.82 -1.96 -34.80
CA ASN A 2 -12.49 -1.63 -33.41
C ASN A 2 -11.12 -2.23 -33.15
N GLU A 3 -10.07 -1.41 -33.09
CA GLU A 3 -8.78 -1.83 -32.56
C GLU A 3 -8.75 -1.46 -31.08
N GLY A 4 -8.99 -2.46 -30.24
CA GLY A 4 -8.89 -2.37 -28.79
C GLY A 4 -7.43 -2.26 -28.37
N ILE A 5 -7.21 -1.39 -27.38
CA ILE A 5 -5.98 -1.19 -26.64
C ILE A 5 -5.52 -2.55 -26.09
N GLY A 6 -4.37 -3.03 -26.56
CA GLY A 6 -3.82 -4.33 -26.17
C GLY A 6 -3.28 -4.30 -24.74
N HIS A 7 -4.03 -4.91 -23.81
CA HIS A 7 -3.46 -5.42 -22.58
C HIS A 7 -2.42 -6.48 -22.94
N GLY A 8 -1.17 -6.31 -22.51
CA GLY A 8 -0.15 -7.36 -22.60
C GLY A 8 -0.47 -8.48 -21.61
N ASP A 9 -1.50 -9.27 -21.89
CA ASP A 9 -1.91 -10.38 -21.04
C ASP A 9 -0.99 -11.58 -21.22
N LEU A 10 -0.39 -12.03 -20.12
CA LEU A 10 0.38 -13.26 -20.11
C LEU A 10 -0.53 -14.43 -20.51
N ALA A 11 -0.02 -15.35 -21.34
CA ALA A 11 -0.74 -16.57 -21.69
C ALA A 11 -0.82 -17.49 -20.45
N ARG A 12 -2.00 -17.49 -19.79
CA ARG A 12 -2.29 -18.28 -18.58
C ARG A 12 -3.12 -19.52 -18.92
N ALA A 13 -2.64 -20.68 -18.49
CA ALA A 13 -3.33 -21.94 -18.69
C ALA A 13 -3.52 -22.69 -17.38
N ALA A 14 -4.66 -23.37 -17.23
CA ALA A 14 -4.91 -24.27 -16.12
C ALA A 14 -5.07 -25.71 -16.64
N LEU A 15 -4.65 -26.65 -15.79
CA LEU A 15 -4.89 -28.07 -15.95
C LEU A 15 -5.38 -28.62 -14.60
N THR A 16 -6.65 -28.99 -14.54
CA THR A 16 -7.29 -29.54 -13.36
C THR A 16 -7.69 -31.00 -13.59
N VAL A 17 -7.22 -31.88 -12.71
CA VAL A 17 -7.39 -33.34 -12.86
C VAL A 17 -8.01 -33.91 -11.58
N GLY A 18 -9.22 -34.46 -11.70
CA GLY A 18 -9.88 -35.21 -10.63
C GLY A 18 -9.95 -36.69 -10.98
N LEU A 19 -9.32 -37.55 -10.19
CA LEU A 19 -9.31 -39.00 -10.42
C LEU A 19 -10.02 -39.74 -9.28
N SER A 20 -10.96 -40.58 -9.66
CA SER A 20 -11.62 -41.54 -8.78
C SER A 20 -11.25 -42.94 -9.22
N VAL A 21 -10.82 -43.78 -8.28
CA VAL A 21 -10.51 -45.19 -8.53
C VAL A 21 -11.82 -45.92 -8.77
N THR A 22 -11.85 -46.78 -9.78
CA THR A 22 -13.01 -47.65 -10.03
C THR A 22 -13.11 -48.67 -8.89
N PRO A 23 -14.22 -48.70 -8.12
CA PRO A 23 -14.33 -49.62 -7.00
C PRO A 23 -14.25 -51.07 -7.48
N GLN A 24 -13.35 -51.85 -6.87
CA GLN A 24 -13.16 -53.26 -7.17
C GLN A 24 -14.09 -54.10 -6.28
N TYR A 25 -14.94 -54.89 -6.92
CA TYR A 25 -15.85 -55.83 -6.25
C TYR A 25 -15.43 -57.26 -6.60
N GLU A 26 -15.33 -58.10 -5.58
CA GLU A 26 -15.19 -59.55 -5.73
C GLU A 26 -16.43 -60.20 -5.11
N ASP A 27 -17.16 -61.00 -5.90
CA ASP A 27 -18.45 -61.60 -5.52
C ASP A 27 -19.50 -60.60 -4.97
N GLY A 28 -19.49 -59.35 -5.47
CA GLY A 28 -20.42 -58.30 -5.06
C GLY A 28 -20.09 -57.62 -3.73
N VAL A 29 -18.94 -57.94 -3.13
CA VAL A 29 -18.42 -57.31 -1.91
C VAL A 29 -17.18 -56.47 -2.26
N PRO A 30 -17.01 -55.26 -1.69
CA PRO A 30 -15.78 -54.49 -1.87
C PRO A 30 -14.56 -55.32 -1.43
N VAL A 31 -13.52 -55.36 -2.26
CA VAL A 31 -12.28 -56.07 -1.92
C VAL A 31 -11.68 -55.47 -0.64
N PRO A 32 -11.41 -56.26 0.43
CA PRO A 32 -10.81 -55.75 1.65
C PRO A 32 -9.45 -55.08 1.38
N GLY A 33 -9.29 -53.81 1.78
CA GLY A 33 -8.07 -53.03 1.52
C GLY A 33 -8.05 -52.29 0.17
N ALA A 34 -9.12 -52.37 -0.63
CA ALA A 34 -9.28 -51.51 -1.80
C ALA A 34 -9.39 -50.03 -1.39
N MET A 35 -8.84 -49.15 -2.23
CA MET A 35 -8.92 -47.71 -2.01
C MET A 35 -10.37 -47.22 -2.19
N ASP A 36 -10.79 -46.28 -1.34
CA ASP A 36 -12.10 -45.66 -1.42
C ASP A 36 -12.27 -44.92 -2.75
N ALA A 37 -13.46 -45.03 -3.35
CA ALA A 37 -13.80 -44.27 -4.55
C ALA A 37 -13.97 -42.78 -4.18
N LEU A 38 -13.07 -41.94 -4.68
CA LEU A 38 -13.13 -40.48 -4.53
C LEU A 38 -14.11 -39.87 -5.54
N SER A 39 -15.39 -40.24 -5.47
CA SER A 39 -16.41 -39.87 -6.46
C SER A 39 -16.57 -38.35 -6.66
N GLU A 40 -16.25 -37.55 -5.65
CA GLU A 40 -16.33 -36.08 -5.71
C GLU A 40 -15.07 -35.41 -6.25
N ALA A 41 -13.98 -36.15 -6.50
CA ALA A 41 -12.72 -35.58 -7.00
C ALA A 41 -12.86 -34.79 -8.32
N PRO A 42 -13.61 -35.26 -9.35
CA PRO A 42 -13.86 -34.49 -10.56
C PRO A 42 -14.62 -33.17 -10.31
N ALA A 43 -15.56 -33.16 -9.35
CA ALA A 43 -16.34 -31.97 -9.01
C ALA A 43 -15.45 -30.90 -8.32
N HIS A 44 -14.52 -31.32 -7.47
CA HIS A 44 -13.55 -30.43 -6.85
C HIS A 44 -12.51 -29.90 -7.85
N ALA A 45 -12.06 -30.72 -8.80
CA ALA A 45 -11.21 -30.25 -9.90
C ALA A 45 -11.92 -29.18 -10.74
N THR A 46 -13.20 -29.41 -11.08
CA THR A 46 -14.04 -28.44 -11.79
C THR A 46 -14.18 -27.14 -11.01
N SER A 47 -14.45 -27.21 -9.70
CA SER A 47 -14.58 -26.03 -8.83
C SER A 47 -13.31 -25.16 -8.80
N VAL A 48 -12.13 -25.79 -8.80
CA VAL A 48 -10.85 -25.08 -8.86
C VAL A 48 -10.62 -24.47 -10.24
N SER A 49 -10.96 -25.17 -11.33
CA SER A 49 -10.89 -24.62 -12.69
C SER A 49 -11.78 -23.38 -12.84
N GLU A 50 -13.03 -23.46 -12.36
CA GLU A 50 -13.98 -22.35 -12.41
C GLU A 50 -13.44 -21.11 -11.69
N VAL A 51 -12.88 -21.24 -10.49
CA VAL A 51 -12.34 -20.08 -9.78
C VAL A 51 -11.07 -19.53 -10.43
N LEU A 52 -10.21 -20.38 -11.00
CA LEU A 52 -9.02 -19.95 -11.75
C LEU A 52 -9.40 -19.17 -13.01
N SER A 53 -10.53 -19.48 -13.64
CA SER A 53 -11.02 -18.72 -14.81
C SER A 53 -11.27 -17.24 -14.48
N GLY A 54 -11.68 -16.93 -13.24
CA GLY A 54 -11.81 -15.56 -12.73
C GLY A 54 -10.49 -14.79 -12.65
N PHE A 55 -9.36 -15.50 -12.62
CA PHE A 55 -8.00 -14.95 -12.67
C PHE A 55 -7.41 -14.97 -14.09
N GLY A 56 -8.24 -15.22 -15.12
CA GLY A 56 -7.83 -15.20 -16.53
C GLY A 56 -7.15 -16.49 -17.01
N TYR A 57 -7.30 -17.60 -16.29
CA TYR A 57 -6.78 -18.89 -16.74
C TYR A 57 -7.71 -19.53 -17.76
N THR A 58 -7.14 -20.07 -18.84
CA THR A 58 -7.87 -20.91 -19.79
C THR A 58 -7.58 -22.38 -19.50
N GLU A 59 -8.62 -23.17 -19.26
CA GLU A 59 -8.47 -24.62 -19.08
C GLU A 59 -8.04 -25.28 -20.41
N ARG A 60 -7.01 -26.14 -20.36
CA ARG A 60 -6.51 -26.80 -21.58
C ARG A 60 -7.25 -28.09 -21.95
N TRP A 61 -7.90 -28.76 -21.00
CA TRP A 61 -8.70 -29.97 -21.23
C TRP A 61 -10.02 -29.90 -20.48
N GLU A 62 -10.97 -30.78 -20.82
CA GLU A 62 -12.21 -30.88 -20.05
C GLU A 62 -11.88 -31.27 -18.59
N PRO A 63 -12.29 -30.44 -17.60
CA PRO A 63 -12.04 -30.72 -16.20
C PRO A 63 -12.56 -32.12 -15.81
N GLY A 64 -11.71 -32.91 -15.17
CA GLY A 64 -12.10 -34.22 -14.64
C GLY A 64 -12.10 -35.40 -15.63
N GLU A 65 -11.87 -35.20 -16.93
CA GLU A 65 -11.85 -36.27 -17.95
C GLU A 65 -10.57 -36.33 -18.80
N ALA A 66 -9.40 -36.38 -18.15
CA ALA A 66 -8.17 -36.72 -18.88
C ALA A 66 -8.16 -38.23 -19.23
N ALA A 67 -8.22 -38.56 -20.53
CA ALA A 67 -8.12 -39.93 -21.03
C ALA A 67 -6.76 -40.58 -20.69
N ASP A 68 -5.69 -39.77 -20.71
CA ASP A 68 -4.38 -40.09 -20.16
C ASP A 68 -3.88 -38.89 -19.32
N PRO A 69 -4.10 -38.92 -17.99
CA PRO A 69 -3.67 -37.84 -17.11
C PRO A 69 -2.16 -37.59 -17.14
N ASN A 70 -1.34 -38.63 -17.35
CA ASN A 70 0.11 -38.50 -17.30
C ASN A 70 0.66 -37.83 -18.56
N GLU A 71 0.26 -38.30 -19.74
CA GLU A 71 0.64 -37.67 -21.01
C GLU A 71 0.12 -36.23 -21.07
N GLY A 72 -1.08 -36.03 -20.53
CA GLY A 72 -1.63 -34.73 -20.28
C GLY A 72 -0.65 -33.84 -19.53
N ILE A 73 -0.44 -34.08 -18.24
CA ILE A 73 0.41 -33.23 -17.38
C ILE A 73 1.77 -32.97 -18.04
N ARG A 74 2.39 -33.99 -18.65
CA ARG A 74 3.63 -33.86 -19.42
C ARG A 74 3.52 -32.85 -20.57
N LYS A 75 2.47 -32.90 -21.39
CA LYS A 75 2.22 -31.92 -22.47
C LYS A 75 2.02 -30.51 -21.92
N ALA A 76 1.30 -30.35 -20.81
CA ALA A 76 1.06 -29.05 -20.20
C ALA A 76 2.34 -28.41 -19.66
N VAL A 77 3.13 -29.14 -18.86
CA VAL A 77 4.37 -28.59 -18.27
C VAL A 77 5.48 -28.38 -19.31
N THR A 78 5.35 -28.98 -20.49
CA THR A 78 6.31 -28.82 -21.59
C THR A 78 5.87 -27.84 -22.68
N SER A 79 4.68 -27.24 -22.55
CA SER A 79 4.12 -26.25 -23.47
C SER A 79 4.99 -24.98 -23.58
N GLY A 80 5.32 -24.56 -24.81
CA GLY A 80 6.07 -23.33 -25.08
C GLY A 80 5.21 -22.09 -25.37
N ASP A 81 3.90 -22.32 -25.51
CA ASP A 81 2.84 -21.33 -25.76
C ASP A 81 2.18 -20.84 -24.46
N THR A 82 2.33 -21.57 -23.35
CA THR A 82 1.94 -21.10 -22.00
C THR A 82 3.09 -20.36 -21.33
N GLN A 83 2.80 -19.22 -20.72
CA GLN A 83 3.76 -18.51 -19.87
C GLN A 83 3.58 -18.86 -18.40
N VAL A 84 2.33 -18.97 -17.94
CA VAL A 84 1.99 -19.30 -16.55
C VAL A 84 1.00 -20.46 -16.54
N LEU A 85 1.31 -21.50 -15.77
CA LEU A 85 0.53 -22.73 -15.67
C LEU A 85 0.13 -22.98 -14.21
N VAL A 86 -1.13 -23.34 -13.98
CA VAL A 86 -1.56 -23.97 -12.72
C VAL A 86 -1.94 -25.42 -13.01
N VAL A 87 -1.34 -26.35 -12.30
CA VAL A 87 -1.68 -27.78 -12.34
C VAL A 87 -2.31 -28.16 -11.01
N HIS A 88 -3.58 -28.50 -11.03
CA HIS A 88 -4.31 -28.98 -9.85
C HIS A 88 -4.64 -30.46 -10.02
N VAL A 89 -4.33 -31.27 -9.01
CA VAL A 89 -4.61 -32.71 -9.02
C VAL A 89 -5.29 -33.11 -7.72
N VAL A 90 -6.43 -33.79 -7.84
CA VAL A 90 -7.21 -34.36 -6.74
C VAL A 90 -7.38 -35.85 -7.00
N ALA A 91 -6.75 -36.68 -6.18
CA ALA A 91 -6.72 -38.13 -6.35
C ALA A 91 -6.14 -38.82 -5.09
N HIS A 92 -6.03 -40.15 -5.13
CA HIS A 92 -5.15 -40.86 -4.21
C HIS A 92 -3.69 -40.60 -4.57
N GLY A 93 -2.85 -40.44 -3.54
CA GLY A 93 -1.40 -40.38 -3.66
C GLY A 93 -0.75 -41.58 -2.99
N ARG A 94 0.24 -42.18 -3.65
CA ARG A 94 0.97 -43.35 -3.14
C ARG A 94 2.47 -43.13 -3.28
N LEU A 95 3.22 -43.38 -2.21
CA LEU A 95 4.68 -43.45 -2.30
C LEU A 95 5.07 -44.80 -2.91
N ALA A 96 5.99 -44.81 -3.87
CA ALA A 96 6.51 -46.05 -4.44
C ALA A 96 7.08 -46.97 -3.34
N GLU A 97 6.70 -48.25 -3.36
CA GLU A 97 7.13 -49.23 -2.35
C GLU A 97 8.62 -49.57 -2.42
N THR A 98 9.20 -49.48 -3.62
CA THR A 98 10.60 -49.75 -3.94
C THR A 98 11.25 -48.57 -4.65
N GLY A 99 12.57 -48.38 -4.51
CA GLY A 99 13.30 -47.27 -5.11
C GLY A 99 13.35 -46.02 -4.23
N GLU A 100 13.37 -44.82 -4.83
CA GLU A 100 13.49 -43.53 -4.12
C GLU A 100 12.26 -43.13 -3.28
N ARG A 101 11.24 -44.00 -3.19
CA ARG A 101 9.96 -43.74 -2.47
C ARG A 101 9.36 -42.39 -2.84
N ARG A 102 9.23 -42.14 -4.14
CA ARG A 102 8.65 -40.92 -4.72
C ARG A 102 7.13 -40.99 -4.74
N LEU A 103 6.48 -39.84 -4.66
CA LEU A 103 5.04 -39.71 -4.81
C LEU A 103 4.58 -39.96 -6.25
N HIS A 104 3.64 -40.89 -6.39
CA HIS A 104 2.85 -41.11 -7.60
C HIS A 104 1.38 -40.75 -7.36
N VAL A 105 0.74 -40.25 -8.42
CA VAL A 105 -0.71 -40.12 -8.49
C VAL A 105 -1.28 -41.49 -8.87
N VAL A 106 -2.36 -41.90 -8.22
CA VAL A 106 -3.08 -43.13 -8.54
C VAL A 106 -4.11 -42.87 -9.64
N GLY A 107 -4.06 -43.67 -10.69
CA GLY A 107 -4.97 -43.65 -11.83
C GLY A 107 -6.37 -44.21 -11.52
N ARG A 108 -7.27 -44.11 -12.52
CA ARG A 108 -8.65 -44.63 -12.43
C ARG A 108 -8.72 -46.17 -12.31
N ASP A 109 -7.68 -46.83 -12.79
CA ASP A 109 -7.45 -48.27 -12.71
C ASP A 109 -6.91 -48.73 -11.34
N GLY A 110 -6.55 -47.79 -10.46
CA GLY A 110 -5.97 -48.08 -9.15
C GLY A 110 -4.45 -48.30 -9.17
N GLU A 111 -3.84 -48.20 -10.35
CA GLU A 111 -2.39 -48.29 -10.56
C GLU A 111 -1.74 -46.91 -10.48
N ASN A 112 -0.44 -46.87 -10.23
CA ASN A 112 0.31 -45.60 -10.22
C ASN A 112 0.50 -45.09 -11.65
N LEU A 113 0.36 -43.78 -11.86
CA LEU A 113 0.83 -43.16 -13.11
C LEU A 113 2.35 -43.35 -13.27
N ASP A 114 2.79 -43.55 -14.51
CA ASP A 114 4.18 -43.90 -14.84
C ASP A 114 5.21 -42.91 -14.28
N ASP A 115 4.94 -41.61 -14.42
CA ASP A 115 5.85 -40.56 -13.93
C ASP A 115 5.53 -40.18 -12.48
N PRO A 116 6.52 -40.16 -11.58
CA PRO A 116 6.32 -39.55 -10.27
C PRO A 116 6.18 -38.03 -10.40
N VAL A 117 5.54 -37.39 -9.42
CA VAL A 117 5.35 -35.93 -9.41
C VAL A 117 6.67 -35.16 -9.52
N SER A 118 7.74 -35.69 -8.92
CA SER A 118 9.08 -35.12 -9.01
C SER A 118 9.64 -35.07 -10.44
N ALA A 119 9.25 -36.01 -11.30
CA ALA A 119 9.66 -36.02 -12.71
C ALA A 119 9.01 -34.86 -13.48
N TRP A 120 7.74 -34.54 -13.20
CA TRP A 120 7.07 -33.38 -13.80
C TRP A 120 7.74 -32.06 -13.43
N ILE A 121 8.13 -31.90 -12.16
CA ILE A 121 8.90 -30.74 -11.70
C ILE A 121 10.27 -30.69 -12.41
N GLY A 122 10.95 -31.83 -12.55
CA GLY A 122 12.21 -31.94 -13.30
C GLY A 122 12.11 -31.56 -14.79
N LEU A 123 10.98 -31.84 -15.45
CA LEU A 123 10.74 -31.43 -16.85
C LEU A 123 10.75 -29.90 -17.03
N ILE A 124 10.43 -29.16 -15.97
CA ILE A 124 10.44 -27.69 -15.91
C ILE A 124 11.84 -27.21 -15.51
N GLU A 125 12.36 -27.68 -14.37
CA GLU A 125 13.55 -27.12 -13.73
C GLU A 125 14.87 -27.55 -14.39
N SER A 126 14.96 -28.79 -14.88
CA SER A 126 16.20 -29.32 -15.45
C SER A 126 16.49 -28.85 -16.89
N HIS A 127 15.62 -27.99 -17.46
CA HIS A 127 15.65 -27.58 -18.86
C HIS A 127 15.62 -26.06 -19.03
N GLY A 128 16.49 -25.33 -18.32
CA GLY A 128 16.51 -23.86 -18.32
C GLY A 128 16.70 -23.18 -19.69
N ASN A 129 17.24 -23.89 -20.68
CA ASN A 129 17.38 -23.41 -22.06
C ASN A 129 16.12 -23.59 -22.92
N LYS A 130 15.11 -24.32 -22.43
CA LYS A 130 13.83 -24.52 -23.12
C LYS A 130 12.79 -23.56 -22.57
N ARG A 131 11.92 -23.06 -23.45
CA ARG A 131 10.77 -22.27 -23.04
C ARG A 131 9.74 -23.20 -22.40
N ARG A 132 9.65 -23.17 -21.07
CA ARG A 132 8.66 -23.86 -20.23
C ARG A 132 7.73 -22.84 -19.58
N PRO A 133 6.54 -23.20 -19.07
CA PRO A 133 5.74 -22.29 -18.27
C PRO A 133 6.28 -22.17 -16.83
N LEU A 134 6.08 -21.01 -16.21
CA LEU A 134 6.15 -20.88 -14.76
C LEU A 134 4.94 -21.60 -14.16
N THR A 135 5.16 -22.62 -13.34
CA THR A 135 4.13 -23.60 -12.96
C THR A 135 3.88 -23.61 -11.46
N LEU A 136 2.61 -23.60 -11.05
CA LEU A 136 2.17 -23.85 -9.68
C LEU A 136 1.41 -25.18 -9.65
N PHE A 137 1.88 -26.12 -8.85
CA PHE A 137 1.21 -27.38 -8.55
C PHE A 137 0.39 -27.24 -7.26
N ILE A 138 -0.90 -27.55 -7.33
CA ILE A 138 -1.81 -27.64 -6.18
C ILE A 138 -2.23 -29.11 -6.06
N LEU A 139 -1.70 -29.82 -5.07
CA LEU A 139 -1.76 -31.29 -5.00
C LEU A 139 -2.60 -31.73 -3.81
N ASP A 140 -3.84 -32.12 -4.08
CA ASP A 140 -4.77 -32.66 -3.09
C ASP A 140 -4.68 -34.19 -3.06
N LEU A 141 -3.55 -34.66 -2.55
CA LEU A 141 -3.14 -36.07 -2.50
C LEU A 141 -2.55 -36.39 -1.12
N CYS A 142 -2.71 -37.64 -0.66
CA CYS A 142 -1.88 -38.18 0.42
C CYS A 142 -0.40 -38.11 0.04
N HIS A 143 0.48 -37.88 1.02
CA HIS A 143 1.94 -37.80 0.83
C HIS A 143 2.41 -36.67 -0.11
N SER A 144 1.55 -35.69 -0.43
CA SER A 144 1.84 -34.61 -1.39
C SER A 144 3.05 -33.74 -1.01
N GLY A 145 3.39 -33.67 0.28
CA GLY A 145 4.57 -32.97 0.79
C GLY A 145 5.90 -33.48 0.24
N ASP A 146 5.98 -34.71 -0.28
CA ASP A 146 7.16 -35.21 -1.01
C ASP A 146 7.53 -34.29 -2.18
N ALA A 147 6.53 -33.77 -2.91
CA ALA A 147 6.74 -32.85 -4.03
C ALA A 147 7.10 -31.43 -3.57
N ALA A 148 6.60 -30.99 -2.41
CA ALA A 148 6.92 -29.67 -1.84
C ALA A 148 8.33 -29.61 -1.21
N THR A 149 8.89 -30.77 -0.84
CA THR A 149 10.14 -30.87 -0.07
C THR A 149 11.32 -31.54 -0.79
N LEU A 150 11.28 -31.59 -2.12
CA LEU A 150 12.39 -32.13 -2.92
C LEU A 150 13.73 -31.46 -2.58
N SER A 151 14.71 -32.25 -2.11
CA SER A 151 15.99 -31.73 -1.59
C SER A 151 16.72 -30.86 -2.61
N TRP A 152 16.83 -31.32 -3.86
CA TRP A 152 17.49 -30.56 -4.92
C TRP A 152 16.75 -29.27 -5.25
N HIS A 153 15.41 -29.24 -5.16
CA HIS A 153 14.61 -28.04 -5.42
C HIS A 153 14.79 -27.00 -4.29
N GLN A 154 14.93 -27.46 -3.04
CA GLN A 154 15.22 -26.60 -1.89
C GLN A 154 16.59 -25.92 -1.99
N GLU A 155 17.57 -26.60 -2.57
CA GLU A 155 18.93 -26.07 -2.81
C GLU A 155 18.96 -25.04 -3.97
N MET A 156 17.96 -25.03 -4.85
CA MET A 156 17.89 -24.06 -5.95
C MET A 156 17.63 -22.64 -5.43
N ARG A 157 18.35 -21.66 -6.00
CA ARG A 157 18.10 -20.23 -5.77
C ARG A 157 16.68 -19.88 -6.19
N VAL A 158 15.94 -19.23 -5.31
CA VAL A 158 14.50 -18.98 -5.49
C VAL A 158 14.18 -18.23 -6.79
N GLY A 159 14.96 -17.20 -7.15
CA GLY A 159 14.76 -16.44 -8.41
C GLY A 159 14.96 -17.26 -9.69
N ASN A 160 15.53 -18.47 -9.60
CA ASN A 160 15.66 -19.38 -10.75
C ASN A 160 14.55 -20.44 -10.80
N ARG A 161 13.73 -20.56 -9.75
CA ARG A 161 12.69 -21.58 -9.67
C ARG A 161 11.54 -21.23 -10.59
N ARG A 162 11.06 -22.24 -11.28
CA ARG A 162 9.97 -22.17 -12.26
C ARG A 162 8.80 -23.08 -11.88
N ALA A 163 8.95 -23.91 -10.86
CA ALA A 163 7.93 -24.79 -10.32
C ALA A 163 7.71 -24.49 -8.84
N TRP A 164 6.45 -24.42 -8.44
CA TRP A 164 6.01 -24.12 -7.09
C TRP A 164 4.95 -25.14 -6.67
N VAL A 165 4.86 -25.47 -5.40
CA VAL A 165 3.97 -26.52 -4.89
C VAL A 165 3.22 -26.04 -3.65
N ILE A 166 1.90 -26.27 -3.65
CA ILE A 166 1.01 -26.27 -2.48
C ILE A 166 0.46 -27.70 -2.36
N ALA A 167 0.89 -28.42 -1.33
CA ALA A 167 0.55 -29.81 -1.06
C ALA A 167 -0.46 -29.92 0.08
N ALA A 168 -1.40 -30.85 -0.02
CA ALA A 168 -2.46 -31.04 0.98
C ALA A 168 -1.99 -31.63 2.29
N SER A 169 -0.86 -32.36 2.29
CA SER A 169 -0.32 -33.04 3.45
C SER A 169 1.20 -33.02 3.47
N GLY A 170 1.81 -33.32 4.61
CA GLY A 170 3.24 -33.66 4.69
C GLY A 170 3.57 -34.97 3.97
N ARG A 171 4.87 -35.26 3.82
CA ARG A 171 5.38 -36.45 3.12
C ARG A 171 4.85 -37.77 3.68
N GLU A 172 4.72 -37.91 4.99
CA GLU A 172 4.25 -39.15 5.63
C GLU A 172 2.79 -39.06 6.09
N ASP A 173 2.12 -37.93 5.79
CA ASP A 173 0.77 -37.63 6.25
C ASP A 173 -0.28 -37.92 5.17
N LYS A 174 -1.52 -38.07 5.62
CA LYS A 174 -2.70 -38.26 4.76
C LYS A 174 -3.41 -36.92 4.50
N ALA A 175 -4.12 -36.85 3.39
CA ALA A 175 -5.06 -35.78 3.08
C ALA A 175 -6.50 -36.32 3.21
N PHE A 176 -7.45 -35.45 3.57
CA PHE A 176 -8.82 -35.82 3.90
C PHE A 176 -9.83 -34.90 3.20
N ASP A 177 -10.97 -35.46 2.81
CA ASP A 177 -12.19 -34.76 2.36
C ASP A 177 -11.94 -33.58 1.40
N PHE A 178 -10.94 -33.73 0.52
CA PHE A 178 -10.57 -32.76 -0.51
C PHE A 178 -10.33 -31.35 0.07
N ARG A 179 -9.86 -31.27 1.32
CA ARG A 179 -9.82 -30.02 2.09
C ARG A 179 -8.94 -28.97 1.45
N LEU A 180 -7.85 -29.37 0.79
CA LEU A 180 -7.03 -28.40 0.05
C LEU A 180 -7.83 -27.80 -1.09
N SER A 181 -8.48 -28.61 -1.92
CA SER A 181 -9.27 -28.13 -3.07
C SER A 181 -10.44 -27.25 -2.65
N ARG A 182 -11.14 -27.63 -1.57
CA ARG A 182 -12.22 -26.83 -0.97
C ARG A 182 -11.70 -25.49 -0.44
N ALA A 183 -10.59 -25.51 0.30
CA ALA A 183 -9.95 -24.31 0.84
C ALA A 183 -9.43 -23.37 -0.27
N THR A 184 -8.74 -23.91 -1.27
CA THR A 184 -8.28 -23.15 -2.45
C THR A 184 -9.45 -22.49 -3.16
N THR A 185 -10.53 -23.23 -3.43
CA THR A 185 -11.72 -22.68 -4.09
C THR A 185 -12.32 -21.52 -3.28
N ALA A 186 -12.48 -21.70 -1.97
CA ALA A 186 -13.05 -20.68 -1.09
C ALA A 186 -12.17 -19.43 -1.02
N VAL A 187 -10.86 -19.58 -0.81
CA VAL A 187 -9.92 -18.45 -0.68
C VAL A 187 -9.80 -17.65 -1.97
N LEU A 188 -9.64 -18.34 -3.11
CA LEU A 188 -9.56 -17.66 -4.41
C LEU A 188 -10.87 -16.92 -4.74
N ARG A 189 -12.02 -17.49 -4.37
CA ARG A 189 -13.32 -16.82 -4.53
C ARG A 189 -13.45 -15.61 -3.60
N ASP A 190 -12.98 -15.71 -2.36
CA ASP A 190 -12.98 -14.57 -1.43
C ASP A 190 -12.12 -13.39 -1.93
N TYR A 191 -11.04 -13.64 -2.68
CA TYR A 191 -10.29 -12.59 -3.35
C TYR A 191 -11.05 -11.96 -4.53
N LEU A 192 -11.71 -12.77 -5.36
CA LEU A 192 -12.53 -12.27 -6.48
C LEU A 192 -13.74 -11.46 -5.99
N ASP A 193 -14.36 -11.89 -4.90
CA ASP A 193 -15.49 -11.21 -4.25
C ASP A 193 -15.06 -9.96 -3.45
N GLY A 194 -13.75 -9.71 -3.29
CA GLY A 194 -13.21 -8.59 -2.53
C GLY A 194 -13.33 -8.73 -0.99
N LYS A 195 -13.64 -9.93 -0.50
CA LYS A 195 -13.68 -10.26 0.95
C LYS A 195 -12.26 -10.38 1.53
N LEU A 196 -11.35 -10.96 0.76
CA LEU A 196 -9.91 -10.90 0.97
C LEU A 196 -9.32 -9.91 -0.03
N ARG A 197 -8.32 -9.13 0.40
CA ARG A 197 -7.71 -8.10 -0.45
C ARG A 197 -6.21 -8.00 -0.19
N VAL A 198 -5.49 -7.62 -1.23
CA VAL A 198 -4.12 -7.14 -1.20
C VAL A 198 -4.13 -5.71 -1.72
N ASP A 199 -3.25 -4.85 -1.21
CA ASP A 199 -3.18 -3.44 -1.62
C ASP A 199 -3.09 -3.32 -3.15
N GLY A 200 -3.80 -2.32 -3.69
CA GLY A 200 -3.89 -2.10 -5.14
C GLY A 200 -2.55 -1.73 -5.81
N SER A 201 -1.47 -1.52 -5.07
CA SER A 201 -0.11 -1.39 -5.63
C SER A 201 0.47 -2.72 -6.13
N TYR A 202 0.01 -3.85 -5.61
CA TYR A 202 0.51 -5.16 -6.00
C TYR A 202 -0.19 -5.62 -7.27
N ARG A 203 0.59 -5.89 -8.32
CA ARG A 203 0.08 -6.42 -9.58
C ARG A 203 -0.47 -7.85 -9.42
N TYR A 204 0.16 -8.64 -8.56
CA TYR A 204 -0.21 -10.02 -8.26
C TYR A 204 -0.39 -10.20 -6.76
N ILE A 205 -1.31 -11.06 -6.36
CA ILE A 205 -1.46 -11.51 -4.98
C ILE A 205 -0.24 -12.41 -4.68
N PRO A 206 0.59 -12.09 -3.66
CA PRO A 206 1.78 -12.88 -3.38
C PRO A 206 1.41 -14.34 -3.06
N LEU A 207 2.15 -15.29 -3.64
CA LEU A 207 1.91 -16.73 -3.44
C LEU A 207 1.93 -17.14 -1.96
N PRO A 208 2.86 -16.65 -1.10
CA PRO A 208 2.82 -16.95 0.33
C PRO A 208 1.55 -16.47 1.02
N THR A 209 0.99 -15.32 0.62
CA THR A 209 -0.26 -14.77 1.15
C THR A 209 -1.43 -15.70 0.83
N VAL A 210 -1.54 -16.16 -0.43
CA VAL A 210 -2.56 -17.15 -0.83
C VAL A 210 -2.41 -18.45 -0.06
N ALA A 211 -1.19 -18.98 0.06
CA ALA A 211 -0.93 -20.20 0.80
C ALA A 211 -1.31 -20.08 2.29
N HIS A 212 -1.03 -18.95 2.93
CA HIS A 212 -1.40 -18.72 4.32
C HIS A 212 -2.92 -18.68 4.53
N GLU A 213 -3.67 -18.04 3.63
CA GLU A 213 -5.13 -18.04 3.72
C GLU A 213 -5.72 -19.43 3.41
N ILE A 214 -5.12 -20.22 2.51
CA ILE A 214 -5.49 -21.62 2.29
C ILE A 214 -5.26 -22.45 3.55
N ASP A 215 -4.09 -22.35 4.19
CA ASP A 215 -3.78 -23.06 5.44
C ASP A 215 -4.81 -22.71 6.51
N ARG A 216 -5.13 -21.42 6.65
CA ARG A 216 -6.15 -20.96 7.61
C ARG A 216 -7.54 -21.51 7.30
N ALA A 217 -7.93 -21.62 6.03
CA ALA A 217 -9.18 -22.24 5.63
C ALA A 217 -9.20 -23.75 5.94
N VAL A 218 -8.10 -24.47 5.71
CA VAL A 218 -7.95 -25.88 6.11
C VAL A 218 -8.03 -26.03 7.63
N MET A 219 -7.41 -25.15 8.41
CA MET A 219 -7.51 -25.16 9.88
C MET A 219 -8.95 -24.98 10.37
N LYS A 220 -9.76 -24.16 9.70
CA LYS A 220 -11.19 -24.05 10.01
C LYS A 220 -11.93 -25.36 9.74
N LEU A 221 -11.66 -26.01 8.60
CA LEU A 221 -12.24 -27.31 8.26
C LEU A 221 -11.83 -28.39 9.27
N ASN A 222 -10.57 -28.40 9.69
CA ASN A 222 -10.08 -29.30 10.75
C ASN A 222 -10.89 -29.14 12.05
N ALA A 223 -11.14 -27.89 12.46
CA ALA A 223 -11.89 -27.61 13.67
C ALA A 223 -13.37 -28.05 13.58
N THR A 224 -13.99 -28.00 12.39
CA THR A 224 -15.40 -28.36 12.20
C THR A 224 -15.64 -29.85 11.92
N GLU A 225 -14.68 -30.52 11.27
CA GLU A 225 -14.86 -31.88 10.74
C GLU A 225 -14.00 -32.94 11.49
N GLY A 226 -13.16 -32.55 12.46
CA GLY A 226 -12.53 -33.45 13.43
C GLY A 226 -11.30 -34.25 12.98
N LEU A 227 -11.00 -34.30 11.68
CA LEU A 227 -9.72 -34.80 11.16
C LEU A 227 -8.69 -33.66 11.12
N THR A 228 -7.40 -33.94 11.31
CA THR A 228 -6.35 -32.91 11.22
C THR A 228 -5.57 -33.07 9.92
N GLN A 229 -5.49 -31.98 9.15
CA GLN A 229 -4.67 -31.89 7.94
C GLN A 229 -3.83 -30.61 7.98
N GLN A 230 -2.55 -30.69 7.66
CA GLN A 230 -1.66 -29.54 7.51
C GLN A 230 -1.13 -29.49 6.09
N ILE A 231 -1.21 -28.32 5.45
CA ILE A 231 -0.66 -28.15 4.11
C ILE A 231 0.85 -28.00 4.17
N GLU A 232 1.54 -28.38 3.09
CA GLU A 232 2.97 -28.13 2.93
C GLU A 232 3.23 -27.33 1.65
N VAL A 233 4.16 -26.38 1.69
CA VAL A 233 4.46 -25.51 0.54
C VAL A 233 5.94 -25.52 0.21
N SER A 234 6.27 -25.17 -1.04
CA SER A 234 7.66 -24.96 -1.46
C SER A 234 8.38 -23.99 -0.50
N ARG A 235 9.52 -24.42 0.05
CA ARG A 235 10.25 -23.64 1.06
C ARG A 235 10.93 -22.41 0.47
N VAL A 236 10.76 -21.27 1.12
CA VAL A 236 11.31 -19.97 0.69
C VAL A 236 12.08 -19.35 1.86
N PRO A 237 13.29 -18.80 1.66
CA PRO A 237 13.98 -18.04 2.70
C PRO A 237 13.16 -16.82 3.10
N PHE A 238 13.10 -16.51 4.40
CA PHE A 238 12.31 -15.40 4.96
C PHE A 238 12.64 -14.03 4.34
N THR A 239 13.84 -13.85 3.81
CA THR A 239 14.27 -12.59 3.17
C THR A 239 13.82 -12.43 1.73
N THR A 240 13.25 -13.46 1.10
CA THR A 240 12.88 -13.43 -0.32
C THR A 240 11.44 -12.95 -0.49
N ARG A 241 11.23 -11.89 -1.29
CA ARG A 241 9.90 -11.44 -1.72
C ARG A 241 9.49 -12.19 -2.99
N LEU A 242 8.20 -12.53 -3.10
CA LEU A 242 7.58 -13.31 -4.18
C LEU A 242 6.31 -12.65 -4.71
N ASP A 243 6.25 -11.33 -4.61
CA ASP A 243 5.15 -10.47 -5.04
C ASP A 243 5.11 -10.24 -6.56
N ASP A 244 6.15 -10.66 -7.27
CA ASP A 244 6.28 -10.63 -8.72
C ASP A 244 5.73 -11.89 -9.41
N LEU A 245 5.43 -12.96 -8.66
CA LEU A 245 4.93 -14.22 -9.22
C LEU A 245 3.53 -14.04 -9.84
N PRO A 246 3.36 -14.26 -11.15
CA PRO A 246 2.14 -13.92 -11.90
C PRO A 246 0.99 -14.92 -11.77
N PHE A 247 0.98 -15.76 -10.73
CA PHE A 247 -0.03 -16.83 -10.56
C PHE A 247 -1.43 -16.29 -10.29
N PHE A 248 -1.55 -15.22 -9.51
CA PHE A 248 -2.86 -14.69 -9.13
C PHE A 248 -2.87 -13.18 -9.37
N PRO A 249 -3.35 -12.70 -10.54
CA PRO A 249 -3.61 -11.28 -10.77
C PRO A 249 -4.44 -10.68 -9.65
N ASN A 250 -4.03 -9.53 -9.12
CA ASN A 250 -4.79 -8.86 -8.08
C ASN A 250 -6.00 -8.15 -8.70
N PRO A 251 -7.26 -8.54 -8.38
CA PRO A 251 -8.45 -7.87 -8.93
C PRO A 251 -8.54 -6.39 -8.51
N GLY A 252 -7.96 -6.05 -7.35
CA GLY A 252 -7.86 -4.69 -6.84
C GLY A 252 -6.67 -3.91 -7.38
N TYR A 253 -5.88 -4.46 -8.32
CA TYR A 253 -4.74 -3.77 -8.89
C TYR A 253 -5.21 -2.49 -9.58
N GLN A 254 -4.80 -1.36 -9.02
CA GLN A 254 -5.01 -0.07 -9.65
C GLN A 254 -3.74 0.23 -10.42
N ASP A 255 -3.78 -0.04 -11.73
CA ASP A 255 -2.82 0.56 -12.63
C ASP A 255 -2.96 2.07 -12.49
N ARG A 256 -2.02 2.67 -11.74
CA ARG A 256 -2.06 4.07 -11.30
C ARG A 256 -2.05 5.06 -12.48
N GLY A 257 -2.04 4.57 -13.72
CA GLY A 257 -2.21 5.34 -14.95
C GLY A 257 -3.62 5.44 -15.53
N SER A 258 -4.63 4.67 -15.09
CA SER A 258 -5.89 4.51 -15.87
C SER A 258 -7.12 5.31 -15.42
N THR A 259 -7.11 5.90 -14.24
CA THR A 259 -8.14 6.87 -13.85
C THR A 259 -7.51 8.23 -13.99
N LEU A 260 -7.93 9.07 -14.95
CA LEU A 260 -8.02 10.53 -14.81
C LEU A 260 -8.23 11.28 -16.15
N SER A 261 -8.61 12.56 -16.03
CA SER A 261 -9.10 13.51 -17.03
C SER A 261 -8.08 13.94 -18.10
N ARG A 262 -8.49 14.75 -19.10
CA ARG A 262 -7.63 15.21 -20.23
C ARG A 262 -6.33 15.93 -19.83
N VAL A 263 -6.22 16.47 -18.61
CA VAL A 263 -4.96 17.05 -18.07
C VAL A 263 -3.99 15.94 -17.63
N ASP A 264 -4.53 14.81 -17.19
CA ASP A 264 -3.76 13.67 -16.70
C ASP A 264 -3.30 12.72 -17.81
N ALA A 265 -3.93 12.73 -18.99
CA ALA A 265 -3.49 11.91 -20.13
C ALA A 265 -2.11 12.31 -20.68
N GLY A 266 -1.75 13.61 -20.64
CA GLY A 266 -0.40 14.07 -20.96
C GLY A 266 0.64 13.73 -19.89
N ILE A 267 0.17 13.53 -18.65
CA ILE A 267 0.99 13.20 -17.48
C ILE A 267 1.16 11.68 -17.34
N ALA A 268 0.16 10.87 -17.72
CA ALA A 268 0.19 9.42 -17.68
C ALA A 268 1.30 8.82 -18.57
N SER A 269 1.57 9.43 -19.73
CA SER A 269 2.72 9.04 -20.56
C SER A 269 4.09 9.43 -19.96
N MET A 270 4.11 10.26 -18.90
CA MET A 270 5.32 10.67 -18.19
C MET A 270 5.54 9.88 -16.88
N LEU A 271 4.53 9.11 -16.42
CA LEU A 271 4.53 8.37 -15.14
C LEU A 271 5.25 7.01 -15.19
N ASP A 272 5.72 6.57 -16.36
CA ASP A 272 6.69 5.47 -16.48
C ASP A 272 8.02 5.82 -15.76
N GLU A 273 8.27 7.12 -15.55
CA GLU A 273 9.35 7.63 -14.72
C GLU A 273 8.86 8.10 -13.33
N ALA A 274 8.82 7.14 -12.40
CA ALA A 274 8.81 7.27 -10.94
C ALA A 274 7.57 7.92 -10.27
N LEU A 275 7.10 7.29 -9.19
CA LEU A 275 5.95 7.68 -8.36
C LEU A 275 6.17 8.96 -7.53
N ASP A 276 7.40 9.47 -7.44
CA ASP A 276 7.80 10.59 -6.58
C ASP A 276 7.21 11.96 -6.96
N PRO A 277 7.23 12.38 -8.23
CA PRO A 277 6.79 13.71 -8.64
C PRO A 277 5.30 13.96 -8.37
N ARG A 278 4.44 12.93 -8.50
CA ARG A 278 2.99 13.02 -8.25
C ARG A 278 2.68 13.39 -6.80
N HIS A 279 3.44 12.87 -5.83
CA HIS A 279 3.25 13.19 -4.42
C HIS A 279 3.53 14.67 -4.14
N PHE A 280 4.61 15.23 -4.72
CA PHE A 280 4.91 16.65 -4.59
C PHE A 280 3.87 17.54 -5.28
N MET A 281 3.27 17.11 -6.39
CA MET A 281 2.16 17.82 -7.05
C MET A 281 0.91 17.89 -6.15
N LEU A 282 0.49 16.75 -5.59
CA LEU A 282 -0.69 16.68 -4.71
C LEU A 282 -0.49 17.53 -3.45
N ARG A 283 0.70 17.45 -2.84
CA ARG A 283 1.06 18.27 -1.68
C ARG A 283 1.15 19.75 -2.04
N GLY A 284 1.79 20.09 -3.15
CA GLY A 284 1.94 21.45 -3.65
C GLY A 284 0.61 22.13 -3.99
N ALA A 285 -0.39 21.37 -4.46
CA ALA A 285 -1.74 21.87 -4.69
C ALA A 285 -2.42 22.33 -3.39
N SER A 286 -2.08 21.76 -2.22
CA SER A 286 -2.70 22.07 -0.92
C SER A 286 -4.23 21.88 -0.89
N ALA A 287 -4.75 21.03 -1.77
CA ALA A 287 -6.18 20.83 -2.00
C ALA A 287 -6.75 19.56 -1.33
N GLU A 288 -5.88 18.78 -0.67
CA GLU A 288 -6.25 17.50 -0.06
C GLU A 288 -7.48 17.55 0.85
N PRO A 289 -7.68 18.58 1.71
CA PRO A 289 -8.84 18.62 2.61
C PRO A 289 -10.21 18.54 1.90
N LEU A 290 -10.29 18.96 0.63
CA LEU A 290 -11.51 18.94 -0.18
C LEU A 290 -11.42 17.98 -1.40
N GLU A 291 -10.36 17.16 -1.47
CA GLU A 291 -10.13 16.18 -2.54
C GLU A 291 -10.19 16.74 -3.98
N ARG A 292 -9.81 18.01 -4.14
CA ARG A 292 -9.76 18.60 -5.47
C ARG A 292 -8.53 18.12 -6.23
N GLY A 293 -8.68 18.00 -7.55
CA GLY A 293 -7.59 17.62 -8.46
C GLY A 293 -6.50 18.68 -8.58
N LEU A 294 -5.51 18.41 -9.43
CA LEU A 294 -4.31 19.24 -9.64
C LEU A 294 -4.55 20.54 -10.44
N GLY A 295 -5.81 20.91 -10.69
CA GLY A 295 -6.17 22.04 -11.55
C GLY A 295 -5.69 23.40 -11.01
N GLN A 296 -5.61 23.57 -9.68
CA GLN A 296 -5.27 24.84 -9.04
C GLN A 296 -4.47 24.66 -7.74
N GLY A 297 -3.54 25.60 -7.48
CA GLY A 297 -2.76 25.64 -6.25
C GLY A 297 -3.35 26.56 -5.17
N TYR A 298 -3.62 25.98 -4.00
CA TYR A 298 -4.14 26.65 -2.81
C TYR A 298 -3.04 27.05 -1.82
N PHE A 299 -1.76 26.73 -2.08
CA PHE A 299 -0.67 27.11 -1.19
C PHE A 299 -0.60 28.64 -1.02
N ARG A 300 -0.59 29.12 0.23
CA ARG A 300 -0.50 30.55 0.59
C ARG A 300 0.44 30.79 1.77
N GLY A 301 1.09 31.95 1.74
CA GLY A 301 1.98 32.41 2.79
C GLY A 301 3.37 31.80 2.73
N ARG A 302 4.07 31.86 3.88
CA ARG A 302 5.46 31.42 4.04
C ARG A 302 6.42 32.16 3.11
N ASP A 303 6.15 33.44 2.85
CA ASP A 303 6.88 34.22 1.85
C ASP A 303 8.39 34.27 2.12
N THR A 304 8.78 34.39 3.39
CA THR A 304 10.18 34.39 3.80
C THR A 304 10.82 33.03 3.53
N GLU A 305 10.16 31.95 3.94
CA GLU A 305 10.64 30.58 3.78
C GLU A 305 10.70 30.15 2.30
N VAL A 306 9.69 30.53 1.51
CA VAL A 306 9.67 30.36 0.06
C VAL A 306 10.85 31.08 -0.57
N ARG A 307 11.13 32.33 -0.18
CA ARG A 307 12.31 33.06 -0.68
C ARG A 307 13.58 32.33 -0.29
N THR A 308 13.77 31.97 0.96
CA THR A 308 14.97 31.27 1.44
C THR A 308 15.22 29.99 0.66
N LEU A 309 14.21 29.13 0.53
CA LEU A 309 14.35 27.85 -0.18
C LEU A 309 14.47 28.03 -1.70
N ALA A 310 13.82 29.02 -2.30
CA ALA A 310 14.00 29.32 -3.73
C ALA A 310 15.43 29.77 -4.03
N HIS A 311 16.05 30.59 -3.17
CA HIS A 311 17.46 30.96 -3.31
C HIS A 311 18.37 29.74 -3.08
N TRP A 312 18.04 28.89 -2.11
CA TRP A 312 18.78 27.66 -1.86
C TRP A 312 18.75 26.70 -3.06
N LEU A 313 17.59 26.49 -3.67
CA LEU A 313 17.43 25.68 -4.88
C LEU A 313 18.19 26.26 -6.09
N ASN A 314 18.43 27.56 -6.09
CA ASN A 314 19.24 28.25 -7.10
C ASN A 314 20.75 28.25 -6.79
N GLY A 315 21.19 27.52 -5.77
CA GLY A 315 22.62 27.35 -5.46
C GLY A 315 23.14 28.23 -4.31
N SER A 316 22.31 29.05 -3.66
CA SER A 316 22.75 29.92 -2.55
C SER A 316 22.77 29.19 -1.20
N GLY A 317 23.59 29.62 -0.23
CA GLY A 317 23.60 29.06 1.12
C GLY A 317 24.30 27.70 1.25
N PRO A 318 24.14 27.00 2.39
CA PRO A 318 24.85 25.75 2.68
C PRO A 318 24.41 24.60 1.77
N GLY A 319 25.29 23.63 1.52
CA GLY A 319 24.96 22.46 0.69
C GLY A 319 23.94 21.51 1.32
N PHE A 320 23.68 21.61 2.62
CA PHE A 320 22.65 20.84 3.33
C PHE A 320 21.64 21.79 4.00
N SER A 321 20.36 21.50 3.82
CA SER A 321 19.26 22.19 4.52
C SER A 321 18.23 21.19 5.05
N LEU A 322 17.72 21.45 6.25
CA LEU A 322 16.67 20.68 6.89
C LEU A 322 15.46 21.59 7.14
N VAL A 323 14.30 21.20 6.62
CA VAL A 323 13.02 21.87 6.89
C VAL A 323 12.27 21.05 7.92
N THR A 324 11.96 21.67 9.06
CA THR A 324 11.24 21.05 10.17
C THR A 324 10.01 21.86 10.58
N GLY A 325 9.17 21.27 11.42
CA GLY A 325 7.98 21.90 11.99
C GLY A 325 6.90 20.88 12.32
N LYS A 326 5.91 21.33 13.09
CA LYS A 326 4.81 20.51 13.60
C LYS A 326 3.94 19.90 12.48
N PRO A 327 3.25 18.78 12.74
CA PRO A 327 2.38 18.14 11.75
C PRO A 327 1.30 19.11 11.26
N GLY A 328 1.11 19.22 9.94
CA GLY A 328 0.05 20.09 9.37
C GLY A 328 0.43 21.57 9.20
N VAL A 329 1.68 21.96 9.49
CA VAL A 329 2.16 23.35 9.35
C VAL A 329 2.34 23.82 7.89
N GLY A 330 2.23 22.90 6.92
CA GLY A 330 2.38 23.17 5.49
C GLY A 330 3.76 22.81 4.90
N LYS A 331 4.61 22.05 5.61
CA LYS A 331 5.95 21.64 5.14
C LYS A 331 5.95 20.95 3.76
N SER A 332 5.21 19.85 3.63
CA SER A 332 5.15 19.10 2.37
C SER A 332 4.53 19.91 1.23
N ALA A 333 3.64 20.86 1.55
CA ALA A 333 3.08 21.76 0.56
C ALA A 333 4.12 22.79 0.07
N LEU A 334 4.91 23.37 0.98
CA LEU A 334 6.03 24.26 0.68
C LEU A 334 7.09 23.55 -0.19
N LEU A 335 7.52 22.35 0.21
CA LEU A 335 8.47 21.57 -0.58
C LEU A 335 7.87 21.16 -1.93
N GLY A 336 6.61 20.72 -1.96
CA GLY A 336 5.89 20.33 -3.17
C GLY A 336 5.80 21.42 -4.21
N VAL A 337 5.39 22.64 -3.82
CA VAL A 337 5.23 23.75 -4.76
C VAL A 337 6.59 24.24 -5.29
N LEU A 338 7.64 24.22 -4.47
CA LEU A 338 9.00 24.58 -4.89
C LEU A 338 9.63 23.54 -5.81
N VAL A 339 9.44 22.25 -5.53
CA VAL A 339 9.84 21.14 -6.41
C VAL A 339 9.10 21.24 -7.75
N CYS A 340 7.79 21.47 -7.73
CA CYS A 340 7.01 21.69 -8.95
C CYS A 340 7.59 22.84 -9.78
N ALA A 341 7.99 23.94 -9.14
CA ALA A 341 8.65 25.04 -9.82
C ALA A 341 10.04 24.64 -10.38
N ALA A 342 10.87 23.94 -9.63
CA ALA A 342 12.26 23.66 -10.03
C ALA A 342 12.41 22.49 -11.03
N HIS A 343 11.52 21.49 -10.96
CA HIS A 343 11.68 20.23 -11.66
C HIS A 343 11.49 20.36 -13.18
N PRO A 344 12.38 19.81 -14.01
CA PRO A 344 12.41 20.07 -15.46
C PRO A 344 11.15 19.59 -16.18
N ARG A 345 10.57 18.49 -15.69
CA ARG A 345 9.34 17.91 -16.24
C ARG A 345 8.05 18.50 -15.65
N LEU A 346 8.03 18.81 -14.35
CA LEU A 346 6.79 19.23 -13.67
C LEU A 346 6.48 20.70 -13.89
N ARG A 347 7.50 21.54 -14.06
CA ARG A 347 7.36 22.99 -14.07
C ARG A 347 6.29 23.47 -15.04
N ASN A 348 6.28 22.95 -16.27
CA ASN A 348 5.33 23.40 -17.29
C ASN A 348 3.90 22.95 -16.98
N GLU A 349 3.71 21.68 -16.63
CA GLU A 349 2.38 21.10 -16.35
C GLU A 349 1.76 21.64 -15.05
N THR A 350 2.58 22.01 -14.07
CA THR A 350 2.15 22.47 -12.74
C THR A 350 2.18 23.99 -12.59
N ARG A 351 2.22 24.74 -13.68
CA ARG A 351 2.38 26.21 -13.64
C ARG A 351 1.35 26.90 -12.76
N SER A 352 0.11 26.42 -12.74
CA SER A 352 -0.97 26.93 -11.88
C SER A 352 -0.71 26.77 -10.38
N LEU A 353 0.18 25.85 -9.98
CA LEU A 353 0.53 25.61 -8.58
C LEU A 353 1.55 26.62 -8.05
N TRP A 354 2.56 26.95 -8.86
CA TRP A 354 3.72 27.74 -8.39
C TRP A 354 3.80 29.15 -8.97
N SER A 355 2.94 29.54 -9.92
CA SER A 355 2.97 30.88 -10.53
C SER A 355 2.72 32.00 -9.52
N LEU A 356 2.04 31.73 -8.43
CA LEU A 356 1.72 32.73 -7.40
C LEU A 356 2.81 32.87 -6.33
N LEU A 357 3.89 32.08 -6.41
CA LEU A 357 4.96 32.16 -5.42
C LEU A 357 5.68 33.51 -5.46
N PRO A 358 6.01 34.09 -4.28
CA PRO A 358 6.72 35.35 -4.16
C PRO A 358 8.17 35.31 -4.66
N ALA A 359 8.77 34.12 -4.72
CA ALA A 359 10.04 33.83 -5.36
C ALA A 359 9.97 32.43 -5.98
N ARG A 360 10.61 32.24 -7.13
CA ARG A 360 10.50 31.01 -7.92
C ARG A 360 11.91 30.49 -8.19
N PRO A 361 12.22 29.23 -7.86
CA PRO A 361 13.48 28.64 -8.29
C PRO A 361 13.53 28.57 -9.83
N GLY A 362 14.75 28.63 -10.35
CA GLY A 362 15.05 28.32 -11.73
C GLY A 362 14.79 26.84 -12.03
N ARG A 363 14.70 26.51 -13.32
CA ARG A 363 14.63 25.12 -13.75
C ARG A 363 15.97 24.44 -13.44
N ASN A 364 15.95 23.29 -12.78
CA ASN A 364 17.14 22.53 -12.40
C ASN A 364 17.11 21.14 -13.04
N GLU A 365 17.94 20.92 -14.06
CA GLU A 365 18.02 19.64 -14.79
C GLU A 365 18.62 18.50 -13.95
N ARG A 366 19.27 18.83 -12.82
CA ARG A 366 19.92 17.88 -11.91
C ARG A 366 19.19 17.79 -10.57
N LEU A 367 17.87 17.93 -10.59
CA LEU A 367 17.01 17.77 -9.42
C LEU A 367 16.51 16.32 -9.34
N ALA A 368 16.85 15.63 -8.26
CA ALA A 368 16.28 14.33 -7.91
C ALA A 368 15.44 14.47 -6.64
N VAL A 369 14.21 13.95 -6.66
CA VAL A 369 13.24 14.12 -5.57
C VAL A 369 12.67 12.78 -5.13
N VAL A 370 12.56 12.59 -3.82
CA VAL A 370 11.98 11.38 -3.22
C VAL A 370 11.02 11.76 -2.10
N HIS A 371 9.84 11.15 -2.12
CA HIS A 371 8.93 11.19 -0.98
C HIS A 371 9.15 9.92 -0.15
N ALA A 372 9.79 10.03 1.01
CA ALA A 372 10.28 8.89 1.80
C ALA A 372 9.16 8.06 2.48
N ARG A 373 7.93 8.58 2.50
CA ARG A 373 6.77 7.89 3.09
C ARG A 373 6.61 6.45 2.57
N ARG A 374 6.55 5.48 3.49
CA ARG A 374 6.48 4.03 3.23
C ARG A 374 7.59 3.52 2.31
N ARG A 375 8.78 4.13 2.39
CA ARG A 375 9.94 3.62 1.69
C ARG A 375 11.00 3.16 2.65
N ASP A 376 11.64 2.07 2.29
CA ASP A 376 12.87 1.62 2.92
C ASP A 376 14.09 2.33 2.29
N LEU A 377 15.27 2.05 2.84
CA LEU A 377 16.52 2.65 2.39
C LEU A 377 16.83 2.33 0.93
N GLU A 378 16.61 1.07 0.51
CA GLU A 378 16.93 0.61 -0.85
C GLU A 378 16.05 1.32 -1.88
N GLN A 379 14.75 1.42 -1.62
CA GLN A 379 13.81 2.12 -2.49
C GLN A 379 14.11 3.63 -2.63
N ILE A 380 14.55 4.28 -1.54
CA ILE A 380 14.97 5.69 -1.60
C ILE A 380 16.24 5.82 -2.44
N ALA A 381 17.25 4.99 -2.19
CA ALA A 381 18.52 5.04 -2.89
C ALA A 381 18.38 4.71 -4.38
N ASP A 382 17.61 3.66 -4.73
CA ASP A 382 17.30 3.27 -6.10
C ASP A 382 16.57 4.39 -6.86
N SER A 383 15.61 5.08 -6.23
CA SER A 383 14.90 6.19 -6.86
C SER A 383 15.83 7.37 -7.13
N LEU A 384 16.69 7.73 -6.16
CA LEU A 384 17.67 8.81 -6.35
C LEU A 384 18.64 8.48 -7.48
N ALA A 385 19.22 7.28 -7.49
CA ALA A 385 20.18 6.87 -8.51
C ALA A 385 19.58 6.93 -9.92
N ARG A 386 18.36 6.43 -10.07
CA ARG A 386 17.64 6.44 -11.36
C ARG A 386 17.40 7.85 -11.87
N GLN A 387 16.96 8.77 -11.00
CA GLN A 387 16.74 10.18 -11.34
C GLN A 387 18.06 10.92 -11.64
N MET A 388 19.18 10.45 -11.08
CA MET A 388 20.52 10.91 -11.41
C MET A 388 21.05 10.34 -12.74
N GLY A 389 20.28 9.48 -13.43
CA GLY A 389 20.59 8.94 -14.74
C GLY A 389 21.23 7.55 -14.72
N ALA A 390 21.26 6.85 -13.58
CA ALA A 390 21.80 5.50 -13.51
C ALA A 390 20.91 4.48 -14.23
N THR A 391 21.54 3.56 -14.95
CA THR A 391 20.91 2.42 -15.62
C THR A 391 21.06 1.14 -14.78
N GLU A 392 20.36 0.06 -15.14
CA GLU A 392 20.54 -1.24 -14.48
C GLU A 392 21.97 -1.78 -14.59
N ALA A 393 22.72 -1.41 -15.63
CA ALA A 393 24.13 -1.78 -15.77
C ALA A 393 25.02 -1.07 -14.74
N ASP A 394 24.59 0.07 -14.22
CA ASP A 394 25.31 0.85 -13.21
C ASP A 394 24.97 0.39 -11.78
N ARG A 395 23.93 -0.45 -11.61
CA ARG A 395 23.48 -0.93 -10.29
C ARG A 395 24.55 -1.83 -9.65
N PRO A 396 25.06 -1.52 -8.45
CA PRO A 396 26.01 -2.37 -7.76
C PRO A 396 25.40 -3.73 -7.37
N PRO A 397 26.20 -4.81 -7.23
CA PRO A 397 25.72 -6.16 -6.87
C PRO A 397 25.01 -6.27 -5.51
N GLY A 398 25.06 -5.23 -4.68
CA GLY A 398 24.36 -5.11 -3.39
C GLY A 398 23.31 -3.99 -3.35
N GLY A 399 22.95 -3.41 -4.49
CA GLY A 399 22.04 -2.26 -4.58
C GLY A 399 22.74 -0.90 -4.42
N TRP A 400 21.96 0.17 -4.44
CA TRP A 400 22.46 1.52 -4.27
C TRP A 400 22.72 1.83 -2.79
N GLU A 401 23.98 2.11 -2.47
CA GLU A 401 24.40 2.60 -1.16
C GLU A 401 24.88 4.05 -1.24
N THR A 402 24.98 4.72 -0.09
CA THR A 402 25.39 6.13 0.01
C THR A 402 26.69 6.45 -0.72
N GLN A 403 27.72 5.61 -0.56
CA GLN A 403 29.00 5.84 -1.22
C GLN A 403 28.91 5.69 -2.74
N SER A 404 28.01 4.83 -3.23
CA SER A 404 27.75 4.65 -4.66
C SER A 404 26.96 5.83 -5.24
N LEU A 405 26.00 6.38 -4.51
CA LEU A 405 25.30 7.62 -4.88
C LEU A 405 26.26 8.82 -4.92
N ILE A 406 27.16 8.95 -3.95
CA ILE A 406 28.19 10.00 -3.95
C ILE A 406 29.12 9.85 -5.16
N ARG A 407 29.56 8.63 -5.48
CA ARG A 407 30.39 8.38 -6.66
C ARG A 407 29.65 8.70 -7.97
N LEU A 408 28.36 8.36 -8.06
CA LEU A 408 27.52 8.69 -9.20
C LEU A 408 27.42 10.20 -9.41
N ALA A 409 27.20 10.96 -8.34
CA ALA A 409 27.20 12.42 -8.39
C ALA A 409 28.56 12.98 -8.85
N GLN A 410 29.66 12.46 -8.29
CA GLN A 410 31.04 12.91 -8.61
C GLN A 410 31.48 12.55 -10.04
N ALA A 411 31.00 11.45 -10.60
CA ALA A 411 31.35 11.01 -11.95
C ALA A 411 30.77 11.94 -13.03
N THR A 412 29.75 12.74 -12.70
CA THR A 412 29.03 13.58 -13.65
C THR A 412 29.54 15.02 -13.63
N LEU A 413 30.37 15.39 -14.61
CA LEU A 413 30.90 16.76 -14.75
C LEU A 413 29.76 17.79 -14.88
N GLY A 414 29.79 18.87 -14.08
CA GLY A 414 28.85 20.00 -14.15
C GLY A 414 28.36 20.45 -12.77
N ASP A 415 27.21 21.14 -12.75
CA ASP A 415 26.62 21.64 -11.50
C ASP A 415 26.24 20.50 -10.51
N PRO A 416 26.27 20.75 -9.20
CA PRO A 416 25.92 19.75 -8.20
C PRO A 416 24.49 19.21 -8.36
N PHE A 417 24.30 17.91 -8.13
CA PHE A 417 22.94 17.34 -8.05
C PHE A 417 22.20 17.90 -6.84
N THR A 418 20.94 18.28 -7.00
CA THR A 418 20.09 18.70 -5.89
C THR A 418 19.15 17.56 -5.51
N LEU A 419 19.30 17.04 -4.30
CA LEU A 419 18.51 15.94 -3.77
C LEU A 419 17.47 16.50 -2.79
N VAL A 420 16.19 16.20 -2.98
CA VAL A 420 15.10 16.60 -2.08
C VAL A 420 14.41 15.35 -1.54
N ILE A 421 14.37 15.20 -0.22
CA ILE A 421 13.75 14.05 0.45
C ILE A 421 12.72 14.57 1.45
N ASP A 422 11.43 14.35 1.20
CA ASP A 422 10.34 14.78 2.10
C ASP A 422 9.72 13.60 2.86
N ALA A 423 9.02 13.91 3.96
CA ALA A 423 8.30 12.96 4.82
C ALA A 423 9.20 11.85 5.39
N LEU A 424 10.42 12.20 5.80
CA LEU A 424 11.37 11.27 6.41
C LEU A 424 10.79 10.56 7.64
N ASP A 425 10.01 11.28 8.45
CA ASP A 425 9.33 10.76 9.63
C ASP A 425 8.26 9.68 9.33
N GLU A 426 7.87 9.53 8.06
CA GLU A 426 6.90 8.54 7.59
C GLU A 426 7.53 7.39 6.80
N ALA A 427 8.86 7.28 6.78
CA ALA A 427 9.57 6.16 6.18
C ALA A 427 9.46 4.87 7.01
N GLU A 428 9.76 3.70 6.43
CA GLU A 428 9.61 2.41 7.13
C GLU A 428 10.56 2.29 8.33
N ARG A 429 11.83 2.68 8.14
CA ARG A 429 12.89 2.66 9.16
C ARG A 429 13.65 3.99 9.14
N PRO A 430 13.06 5.07 9.69
CA PRO A 430 13.60 6.42 9.58
C PRO A 430 14.97 6.58 10.23
N ASP A 431 15.26 5.83 11.31
CA ASP A 431 16.56 5.83 11.99
C ASP A 431 17.65 5.22 11.10
N ASP A 432 17.39 4.06 10.50
CA ASP A 432 18.30 3.40 9.57
C ASP A 432 18.63 4.30 8.37
N ILE A 433 17.59 4.91 7.76
CA ILE A 433 17.74 5.84 6.65
C ILE A 433 18.57 7.06 7.07
N THR A 434 18.32 7.59 8.26
CA THR A 434 19.07 8.73 8.80
C THR A 434 20.54 8.41 8.98
N GLN A 435 20.86 7.27 9.59
CA GLN A 435 22.24 6.90 9.92
C GLN A 435 23.04 6.43 8.71
N ALA A 436 22.47 5.53 7.90
CA ALA A 436 23.18 4.90 6.79
C ALA A 436 23.19 5.78 5.52
N LEU A 437 22.16 6.61 5.30
CA LEU A 437 22.00 7.40 4.07
C LEU A 437 22.14 8.91 4.31
N LEU A 438 21.26 9.52 5.12
CA LEU A 438 21.14 10.99 5.15
C LEU A 438 22.31 11.68 5.83
N LEU A 439 22.79 11.18 6.98
CA LEU A 439 23.93 11.78 7.67
C LEU A 439 25.21 11.77 6.81
N PRO A 440 25.58 10.66 6.16
CA PRO A 440 26.71 10.67 5.24
C PRO A 440 26.50 11.58 4.01
N LEU A 441 25.30 11.60 3.41
CA LEU A 441 24.99 12.50 2.28
C LEU A 441 25.07 13.98 2.71
N ALA A 442 24.54 14.33 3.88
CA ALA A 442 24.59 15.69 4.42
C ALA A 442 26.05 16.13 4.64
N ARG A 443 26.91 15.26 5.17
CA ARG A 443 28.36 15.54 5.32
C ARG A 443 29.04 15.73 3.96
N ALA A 444 28.70 14.93 2.95
CA ALA A 444 29.22 15.09 1.60
C ALA A 444 28.79 16.42 0.97
N ALA A 445 27.53 16.82 1.17
CA ALA A 445 26.98 18.09 0.68
C ALA A 445 27.60 19.32 1.37
N LEU A 446 28.09 19.18 2.61
CA LEU A 446 28.82 20.22 3.34
C LEU A 446 30.34 20.22 3.07
N GLY A 447 30.83 19.35 2.18
CA GLY A 447 32.23 19.27 1.80
C GLY A 447 32.75 20.52 1.07
N LYS A 448 34.08 20.63 0.92
CA LYS A 448 34.73 21.79 0.25
C LYS A 448 34.41 21.91 -1.25
N ASP A 449 34.14 20.78 -1.91
CA ASP A 449 33.76 20.70 -3.31
C ASP A 449 32.55 19.77 -3.46
N PRO A 450 31.34 20.28 -3.17
CA PRO A 450 30.16 19.45 -3.08
C PRO A 450 29.64 19.10 -4.48
N SER A 451 29.71 17.81 -4.83
CA SER A 451 29.05 17.26 -6.03
C SER A 451 27.53 17.18 -5.92
N MET A 452 26.97 17.48 -4.73
CA MET A 452 25.55 17.45 -4.46
C MET A 452 25.12 18.45 -3.39
N ARG A 453 23.82 18.76 -3.39
CA ARG A 453 23.10 19.51 -2.36
C ARG A 453 21.96 18.63 -1.84
N LEU A 454 21.66 18.73 -0.55
CA LEU A 454 20.64 17.92 0.10
C LEU A 454 19.64 18.79 0.86
N LEU A 455 18.35 18.61 0.55
CA LEU A 455 17.23 19.19 1.27
C LEU A 455 16.39 18.07 1.87
N VAL A 456 16.20 18.09 3.19
CA VAL A 456 15.38 17.09 3.89
C VAL A 456 14.18 17.76 4.55
N GLY A 457 12.99 17.20 4.37
CA GLY A 457 11.79 17.54 5.09
C GLY A 457 11.50 16.50 6.17
N SER A 458 11.46 16.93 7.43
CA SER A 458 11.15 16.04 8.57
C SER A 458 10.32 16.74 9.65
N ARG A 459 9.92 16.01 10.68
CA ARG A 459 9.33 16.58 11.91
C ARG A 459 10.43 16.91 12.92
N SER A 460 10.09 17.81 13.84
CA SER A 460 10.91 18.10 15.01
C SER A 460 10.79 16.90 15.96
N ASP A 461 11.67 15.93 15.78
CA ASP A 461 11.68 14.63 16.49
C ASP A 461 13.11 14.34 16.98
N SER A 462 13.23 13.80 18.19
CA SER A 462 14.53 13.47 18.80
C SER A 462 15.33 12.46 17.99
N ARG A 463 14.67 11.59 17.20
CA ARG A 463 15.29 10.66 16.25
C ARG A 463 16.16 11.36 15.21
N PHE A 464 15.82 12.60 14.86
CA PHE A 464 16.54 13.40 13.87
C PHE A 464 17.43 14.48 14.51
N ALA A 465 17.71 14.41 15.81
CA ALA A 465 18.53 15.40 16.52
C ALA A 465 19.90 15.58 15.86
N ALA A 466 20.57 14.50 15.47
CA ALA A 466 21.88 14.56 14.81
C ALA A 466 21.85 15.27 13.44
N LEU A 467 20.77 15.08 12.65
CA LEU A 467 20.57 15.81 11.39
C LEU A 467 20.27 17.29 11.65
N SER A 468 19.44 17.57 12.67
CA SER A 468 19.04 18.93 13.04
C SER A 468 20.23 19.74 13.53
N GLU A 469 21.05 19.18 14.42
CA GLU A 469 22.29 19.82 14.88
C GLU A 469 23.28 20.07 13.74
N LEU A 470 23.36 19.16 12.76
CA LEU A 470 24.24 19.33 11.61
C LEU A 470 23.75 20.46 10.69
N ALA A 471 22.44 20.55 10.46
CA ALA A 471 21.84 21.63 9.68
C ALA A 471 22.00 22.99 10.39
N ASP A 472 21.74 23.03 11.69
CA ASP A 472 21.82 24.25 12.51
C ASP A 472 23.25 24.83 12.52
N LYS A 473 24.27 23.98 12.74
CA LYS A 473 25.68 24.40 12.68
C LYS A 473 26.10 24.93 11.31
N ALA A 474 25.39 24.53 10.25
CA ALA A 474 25.65 24.98 8.89
C ALA A 474 24.75 26.16 8.46
N ASP A 475 23.93 26.72 9.35
CA ASP A 475 22.91 27.74 9.04
C ASP A 475 21.90 27.27 7.97
N GLY A 476 21.61 25.96 7.97
CA GLY A 476 20.73 25.29 7.02
C GLY A 476 19.41 24.79 7.63
N LEU A 477 19.17 25.02 8.92
CA LEU A 477 17.95 24.62 9.61
C LEU A 477 16.83 25.65 9.40
N LEU A 478 15.70 25.22 8.84
CA LEU A 478 14.50 26.03 8.66
C LEU A 478 13.34 25.42 9.45
N ASP A 479 13.03 26.02 10.60
CA ASP A 479 11.92 25.60 11.45
C ASP A 479 10.67 26.45 11.19
N LEU A 480 9.62 25.81 10.66
CA LEU A 480 8.36 26.44 10.31
C LEU A 480 7.51 26.82 11.53
N ASP A 481 7.84 26.34 12.73
CA ASP A 481 7.10 26.65 13.96
C ASP A 481 7.44 28.05 14.50
N HIS A 482 8.53 28.66 14.03
CA HIS A 482 8.96 30.00 14.43
C HIS A 482 8.37 31.15 13.58
N ALA A 483 7.40 30.87 12.72
CA ALA A 483 6.75 31.93 11.94
C ALA A 483 5.98 32.91 12.83
N ARG A 484 5.95 34.17 12.40
CA ARG A 484 5.24 35.23 13.14
C ARG A 484 3.73 34.98 13.03
N PRO A 485 2.97 35.09 14.14
CA PRO A 485 1.53 34.87 14.13
C PRO A 485 0.77 35.69 13.09
N GLY A 486 1.17 36.95 12.85
CA GLY A 486 0.55 37.79 11.83
C GLY A 486 0.75 37.31 10.39
N ASP A 487 1.91 36.72 10.08
CA ASP A 487 2.19 36.15 8.75
C ASP A 487 1.35 34.88 8.53
N VAL A 488 1.23 34.06 9.57
CA VAL A 488 0.40 32.84 9.56
C VAL A 488 -1.08 33.21 9.44
N TYR A 489 -1.55 34.24 10.14
CA TYR A 489 -2.92 34.76 10.05
C TYR A 489 -3.26 35.17 8.61
N ALA A 490 -2.43 36.01 7.98
CA ALA A 490 -2.66 36.47 6.61
C ALA A 490 -2.60 35.34 5.58
N ALA A 491 -1.81 34.30 5.85
CA ALA A 491 -1.72 33.11 5.02
C ALA A 491 -2.96 32.23 5.14
N LEU A 492 -3.38 31.92 6.38
CA LEU A 492 -4.59 31.13 6.67
C LEU A 492 -5.84 31.79 6.12
N HIS A 493 -5.99 33.11 6.31
CA HIS A 493 -7.12 33.86 5.79
C HIS A 493 -7.27 33.64 4.27
N ARG A 494 -6.18 33.86 3.51
CA ARG A 494 -6.20 33.65 2.06
C ARG A 494 -6.42 32.19 1.67
N TYR A 495 -5.77 31.26 2.37
CA TYR A 495 -5.93 29.83 2.12
C TYR A 495 -7.38 29.38 2.28
N VAL A 496 -8.01 29.72 3.40
CA VAL A 496 -9.39 29.37 3.71
C VAL A 496 -10.35 30.05 2.74
N GLN A 497 -10.11 31.32 2.42
CA GLN A 497 -10.90 32.05 1.42
C GLN A 497 -10.86 31.32 0.07
N ASP A 498 -9.68 30.95 -0.42
CA ASP A 498 -9.56 30.21 -1.68
C ASP A 498 -10.27 28.85 -1.63
N LEU A 499 -10.16 28.10 -0.52
CA LEU A 499 -10.87 26.83 -0.36
C LEU A 499 -12.39 27.00 -0.47
N LEU A 500 -12.93 28.08 0.11
CA LEU A 500 -14.36 28.39 0.11
C LEU A 500 -14.84 28.91 -1.25
N THR A 501 -14.09 29.78 -1.94
CA THR A 501 -14.61 30.50 -3.11
C THR A 501 -14.45 29.76 -4.45
N ILE A 502 -14.00 28.50 -4.45
CA ILE A 502 -13.79 27.71 -5.66
C ILE A 502 -14.61 26.42 -5.56
N ASP A 503 -15.51 26.14 -6.50
CA ASP A 503 -16.30 24.90 -6.53
C ASP A 503 -17.04 24.60 -5.21
N THR A 504 -17.54 25.63 -4.52
CA THR A 504 -18.41 25.47 -3.33
C THR A 504 -19.59 26.44 -3.36
N PRO A 505 -20.60 26.23 -2.49
CA PRO A 505 -21.70 27.18 -2.32
C PRO A 505 -21.27 28.61 -1.98
N TYR A 506 -20.06 28.82 -1.45
CA TYR A 506 -19.52 30.14 -1.11
C TYR A 506 -18.93 30.91 -2.29
N GLU A 507 -18.83 30.30 -3.48
CA GLU A 507 -18.39 30.97 -4.72
C GLU A 507 -19.36 32.05 -5.21
N ALA A 508 -20.65 31.94 -4.84
CA ALA A 508 -21.67 32.88 -5.28
C ALA A 508 -21.42 34.30 -4.79
N ARG A 509 -21.81 35.30 -5.59
CA ARG A 509 -21.64 36.71 -5.26
C ARG A 509 -22.37 37.08 -3.96
N GLU A 510 -23.53 36.48 -3.69
CA GLU A 510 -24.30 36.77 -2.47
C GLU A 510 -23.62 36.25 -1.19
N THR A 511 -22.68 35.31 -1.31
CA THR A 511 -21.97 34.68 -0.18
C THR A 511 -20.52 35.14 -0.05
N ALA A 512 -20.03 36.03 -0.92
CA ALA A 512 -18.62 36.44 -0.96
C ALA A 512 -18.17 37.13 0.34
N ASP A 513 -19.01 38.00 0.90
CA ASP A 513 -18.73 38.69 2.16
C ASP A 513 -18.74 37.70 3.34
N ALA A 514 -19.67 36.74 3.33
CA ALA A 514 -19.72 35.67 4.32
C ALA A 514 -18.52 34.72 4.24
N ALA A 515 -18.06 34.36 3.04
CA ALA A 515 -16.85 33.56 2.84
C ALA A 515 -15.61 34.25 3.41
N THR A 516 -15.49 35.56 3.17
CA THR A 516 -14.41 36.40 3.69
C THR A 516 -14.46 36.46 5.21
N ALA A 517 -15.64 36.72 5.79
CA ALA A 517 -15.83 36.79 7.23
C ALA A 517 -15.58 35.43 7.94
N LEU A 518 -15.98 34.33 7.32
CA LEU A 518 -15.68 32.97 7.79
C LEU A 518 -14.18 32.70 7.80
N ALA A 519 -13.47 33.03 6.72
CA ALA A 519 -12.03 32.89 6.63
C ALA A 519 -11.31 33.76 7.68
N GLU A 520 -11.80 34.97 7.94
CA GLU A 520 -11.29 35.86 8.99
C GLU A 520 -11.45 35.24 10.38
N GLY A 521 -12.66 34.74 10.69
CA GLY A 521 -12.94 34.10 11.98
C GLY A 521 -12.03 32.89 12.24
N ILE A 522 -11.85 32.01 11.23
CA ILE A 522 -10.99 30.82 11.35
C ILE A 522 -9.53 31.23 11.57
N ALA A 523 -9.02 32.16 10.76
CA ALA A 523 -7.64 32.64 10.88
C ALA A 523 -7.40 33.32 12.25
N ALA A 524 -8.36 34.12 12.71
CA ALA A 524 -8.28 34.80 14.00
C ALA A 524 -8.21 33.78 15.15
N ARG A 525 -9.12 32.81 15.14
CA ARG A 525 -9.20 31.79 16.18
C ARG A 525 -7.99 30.87 16.20
N LEU A 526 -7.41 30.50 15.06
CA LEU A 526 -6.26 29.57 15.05
C LEU A 526 -4.92 30.23 15.38
N THR A 527 -4.81 31.55 15.25
CA THR A 527 -3.57 32.30 15.50
C THR A 527 -3.61 33.18 16.74
N GLY A 528 -4.79 33.41 17.31
CA GLY A 528 -5.05 34.37 18.38
C GLY A 528 -4.97 35.84 17.94
N VAL A 529 -4.66 36.10 16.67
CA VAL A 529 -4.61 37.46 16.11
C VAL A 529 -6.04 37.92 15.84
N ASN A 530 -6.46 39.06 16.41
CA ASN A 530 -7.80 39.62 16.25
C ASN A 530 -8.96 38.73 16.78
N ASP A 531 -8.68 37.72 17.62
CA ASP A 531 -9.70 36.95 18.33
C ASP A 531 -10.02 37.61 19.69
N PRO A 532 -11.22 38.20 19.87
CA PRO A 532 -11.61 38.84 21.13
C PRO A 532 -11.82 37.84 22.28
N THR A 533 -11.91 36.54 21.97
CA THR A 533 -12.12 35.46 22.94
C THR A 533 -10.82 34.71 23.27
N TRP A 534 -9.69 35.18 22.75
CA TRP A 534 -8.40 34.55 23.01
C TRP A 534 -8.01 34.70 24.48
N PRO A 535 -7.77 33.60 25.22
CA PRO A 535 -7.44 33.70 26.64
C PRO A 535 -6.12 34.43 26.86
N GLU A 536 -6.11 35.47 27.71
CA GLU A 536 -4.88 36.14 28.13
C GLU A 536 -3.95 35.13 28.83
N GLY A 537 -2.71 35.05 28.36
CA GLY A 537 -1.66 34.25 29.01
C GLY A 537 -1.63 32.77 28.65
N ARG A 538 -2.36 32.27 27.63
CA ARG A 538 -2.21 30.89 27.14
C ARG A 538 -0.89 30.73 26.37
N PRO A 539 0.15 30.04 26.90
CA PRO A 539 1.38 29.82 26.17
C PRO A 539 1.37 28.39 25.60
N ARG A 540 1.12 28.29 24.29
CA ARG A 540 1.97 27.58 23.32
C ARG A 540 1.19 27.34 22.03
N LEU A 541 1.93 27.44 20.93
CA LEU A 541 1.54 26.95 19.62
C LEU A 541 0.82 25.60 19.78
N PRO A 542 -0.34 25.39 19.12
CA PRO A 542 -0.97 24.07 19.12
C PRO A 542 0.06 23.01 18.71
N GLU A 543 -0.04 21.78 19.23
CA GLU A 543 0.81 20.65 18.79
C GLU A 543 0.66 20.35 17.28
N TRP A 544 -0.35 20.98 16.67
CA TRP A 544 -0.80 20.83 15.29
C TRP A 544 -0.62 22.13 14.52
N GLY A 545 -0.36 22.01 13.23
CA GLY A 545 -0.35 23.13 12.31
C GLY A 545 -1.75 23.63 12.02
N GLU A 546 -1.87 24.95 11.97
CA GLU A 546 -3.10 25.69 11.82
C GLU A 546 -3.78 25.39 10.46
N PHE A 547 -2.99 25.14 9.42
CA PHE A 547 -3.50 24.83 8.08
C PHE A 547 -4.24 23.49 8.02
N LEU A 548 -3.79 22.49 8.77
CA LEU A 548 -4.48 21.19 8.86
C LEU A 548 -5.84 21.35 9.55
N VAL A 549 -5.86 22.03 10.69
CA VAL A 549 -7.11 22.29 11.44
C VAL A 549 -8.08 23.10 10.60
N ALA A 550 -7.60 24.16 9.95
CA ALA A 550 -8.40 24.99 9.05
C ALA A 550 -9.01 24.18 7.90
N GLY A 551 -8.21 23.35 7.21
CA GLY A 551 -8.71 22.53 6.10
C GLY A 551 -9.77 21.52 6.52
N LEU A 552 -9.57 20.83 7.64
CA LEU A 552 -10.53 19.90 8.20
C LEU A 552 -11.82 20.61 8.65
N TYR A 553 -11.70 21.78 9.28
CA TYR A 553 -12.87 22.56 9.68
C TYR A 553 -13.65 23.14 8.49
N VAL A 554 -12.97 23.59 7.42
CA VAL A 554 -13.65 24.01 6.19
C VAL A 554 -14.44 22.85 5.59
N ARG A 555 -13.87 21.64 5.55
CA ARG A 555 -14.61 20.44 5.13
C ARG A 555 -15.86 20.22 5.99
N HIS A 556 -15.74 20.39 7.30
CA HIS A 556 -16.89 20.33 8.21
C HIS A 556 -17.94 21.39 7.84
N VAL A 557 -17.53 22.65 7.71
CA VAL A 557 -18.43 23.77 7.42
C VAL A 557 -19.16 23.60 6.08
N LEU A 558 -18.48 23.08 5.06
CA LEU A 558 -19.10 22.82 3.75
C LEU A 558 -20.19 21.74 3.77
N THR A 559 -20.33 21.00 4.87
CA THR A 559 -21.48 20.09 5.07
C THR A 559 -22.67 20.77 5.77
N LEU A 560 -22.52 21.99 6.29
CA LEU A 560 -23.60 22.80 6.89
C LEU A 560 -24.42 23.51 5.80
N PRO A 561 -25.67 23.92 6.12
CA PRO A 561 -26.36 24.93 5.34
C PRO A 561 -25.46 26.17 5.18
N THR A 562 -25.37 26.68 3.96
CA THR A 562 -24.50 27.82 3.65
C THR A 562 -24.96 29.07 4.40
N GLU A 563 -24.11 29.57 5.28
CA GLU A 563 -24.34 30.84 5.98
C GLU A 563 -24.08 32.01 5.03
N ARG A 564 -25.03 32.96 4.97
CA ARG A 564 -25.01 34.11 4.07
C ARG A 564 -24.78 35.43 4.82
N ASP A 565 -25.05 35.47 6.11
CA ASP A 565 -24.80 36.63 6.94
C ASP A 565 -23.31 36.69 7.33
N PRO A 566 -22.57 37.76 6.97
CA PRO A 566 -21.17 37.90 7.33
C PRO A 566 -20.89 37.86 8.83
N GLU A 567 -21.78 38.39 9.68
CA GLU A 567 -21.57 38.39 11.13
C GLU A 567 -21.67 36.98 11.70
N LEU A 568 -22.70 36.22 11.27
CA LEU A 568 -22.86 34.81 11.65
C LEU A 568 -21.76 33.93 11.08
N ALA A 569 -21.31 34.20 9.85
CA ALA A 569 -20.20 33.48 9.22
C ALA A 569 -18.87 33.71 9.98
N ARG A 570 -18.62 34.94 10.46
CA ARG A 570 -17.47 35.24 11.31
C ARG A 570 -17.55 34.51 12.65
N ALA A 571 -18.73 34.52 13.28
CA ALA A 571 -18.97 33.82 14.54
C ALA A 571 -18.78 32.30 14.39
N LEU A 572 -19.25 31.73 13.27
CA LEU A 572 -18.99 30.34 12.91
C LEU A 572 -17.49 30.08 12.77
N GLY A 573 -16.76 30.96 12.08
CA GLY A 573 -15.30 30.84 11.95
C GLY A 573 -14.57 30.89 13.30
N LEU A 574 -15.00 31.76 14.21
CA LEU A 574 -14.45 31.85 15.57
C LEU A 574 -14.75 30.61 16.45
N ALA A 575 -15.74 29.80 16.06
CA ALA A 575 -16.08 28.55 16.74
C ALA A 575 -15.21 27.35 16.33
N VAL A 576 -14.21 27.54 15.45
CA VAL A 576 -13.29 26.46 15.07
C VAL A 576 -12.57 25.91 16.32
N PRO A 577 -12.58 24.57 16.53
CA PRO A 577 -11.80 23.97 17.60
C PRO A 577 -10.31 24.19 17.37
N ILE A 578 -9.57 24.53 18.42
CA ILE A 578 -8.12 24.71 18.36
C ILE A 578 -7.41 23.35 18.42
N GLU A 579 -8.00 22.40 19.13
CA GLU A 579 -7.44 21.06 19.31
C GLU A 579 -8.03 20.06 18.31
N LEU A 580 -7.15 19.27 17.69
CA LEU A 580 -7.55 18.26 16.71
C LEU A 580 -8.55 17.21 17.27
N PRO A 581 -8.42 16.72 18.53
CA PRO A 581 -9.43 15.83 19.11
C PRO A 581 -10.83 16.45 19.21
N GLU A 582 -10.95 17.76 19.47
CA GLU A 582 -12.25 18.44 19.52
C GLU A 582 -12.88 18.52 18.12
N LEU A 583 -12.06 18.71 17.09
CA LEU A 583 -12.50 18.67 15.70
C LEU A 583 -12.97 17.26 15.28
N LEU A 584 -12.28 16.21 15.72
CA LEU A 584 -12.73 14.84 15.54
C LEU A 584 -14.11 14.62 16.19
N GLU A 585 -14.31 15.07 17.43
CA GLU A 585 -15.60 14.93 18.11
C GLU A 585 -16.71 15.71 17.40
N LEU A 586 -16.40 16.90 16.87
CA LEU A 586 -17.34 17.69 16.07
C LEU A 586 -17.78 16.93 14.80
N ASP A 587 -16.84 16.31 14.10
CA ASP A 587 -17.11 15.51 12.90
C ASP A 587 -17.87 14.22 13.22
N LEU A 588 -17.53 13.54 14.32
CA LEU A 588 -18.21 12.34 14.79
C LEU A 588 -19.64 12.61 15.25
N ALA A 589 -19.88 13.69 16.00
CA ALA A 589 -21.20 14.04 16.50
C ALA A 589 -22.20 14.26 15.36
N ARG A 590 -21.76 14.88 14.26
CA ARG A 590 -22.59 15.08 13.07
C ARG A 590 -22.93 13.78 12.36
N ARG A 591 -22.02 12.81 12.44
CA ARG A 591 -22.14 11.48 11.83
C ARG A 591 -22.72 10.46 12.81
N ALA A 592 -23.52 10.90 13.79
CA ALA A 592 -24.20 10.01 14.72
C ALA A 592 -25.07 8.94 14.03
N GLY A 593 -25.50 9.19 12.79
CA GLY A 593 -26.19 8.20 11.95
C GLY A 593 -25.30 7.10 11.34
N GLN A 594 -23.98 7.15 11.52
CA GLN A 594 -23.01 6.13 11.08
C GLN A 594 -22.54 5.33 12.29
N PRO A 595 -23.26 4.26 12.69
CA PRO A 595 -23.02 3.57 13.95
C PRO A 595 -21.65 2.90 14.04
N HIS A 596 -21.00 2.64 12.90
CA HIS A 596 -19.72 1.93 12.83
C HIS A 596 -18.48 2.82 12.83
N LEU A 597 -18.63 4.13 12.52
CA LEU A 597 -17.49 5.03 12.34
C LEU A 597 -16.66 5.19 13.62
N ARG A 598 -17.32 5.55 14.73
CA ARG A 598 -16.63 5.72 16.00
C ARG A 598 -16.04 4.41 16.54
N PRO A 599 -16.76 3.27 16.55
CA PRO A 599 -16.18 1.99 16.97
C PRO A 599 -14.96 1.56 16.16
N VAL A 600 -14.96 1.77 14.84
CA VAL A 600 -13.79 1.51 13.98
C VAL A 600 -12.61 2.38 14.36
N LEU A 601 -12.83 3.69 14.56
CA LEU A 601 -11.77 4.60 14.99
C LEU A 601 -11.25 4.27 16.40
N ALA A 602 -12.13 3.89 17.32
CA ALA A 602 -11.77 3.45 18.67
C ALA A 602 -10.92 2.18 18.65
N ALA A 603 -11.27 1.19 17.82
CA ALA A 603 -10.42 0.02 17.61
C ALA A 603 -9.04 0.38 17.04
N LEU A 604 -8.98 1.29 16.05
CA LEU A 604 -7.72 1.78 15.50
C LEU A 604 -6.90 2.60 16.48
N ALA A 605 -7.51 3.15 17.54
CA ALA A 605 -6.79 3.84 18.60
C ALA A 605 -5.91 2.89 19.43
N HIS A 606 -6.16 1.58 19.36
CA HIS A 606 -5.31 0.54 19.97
C HIS A 606 -4.32 -0.09 18.97
N ALA A 607 -4.24 0.44 17.74
CA ALA A 607 -3.27 -0.05 16.76
C ALA A 607 -1.85 0.41 17.13
N GLU A 608 -0.97 -0.56 17.40
CA GLU A 608 0.44 -0.35 17.68
C GLU A 608 1.31 -0.55 16.42
N GLY A 609 2.55 -0.07 16.45
CA GLY A 609 3.50 -0.24 15.34
C GLY A 609 3.01 0.35 14.01
N ARG A 610 3.03 -0.45 12.94
CA ARG A 610 2.64 -0.05 11.57
C ARG A 610 1.13 0.10 11.37
N GLY A 611 0.31 -0.41 12.29
CA GLY A 611 -1.15 -0.33 12.23
C GLY A 611 -1.85 -1.68 12.38
N MET A 612 -3.16 -1.67 12.16
CA MET A 612 -4.04 -2.82 12.32
C MET A 612 -4.61 -3.27 10.96
N PRO A 613 -4.56 -4.56 10.62
CA PRO A 613 -5.16 -5.08 9.40
C PRO A 613 -6.70 -5.09 9.51
N GLU A 614 -7.38 -4.99 8.38
CA GLU A 614 -8.85 -5.01 8.28
C GLU A 614 -9.48 -6.20 9.00
N ARG A 615 -8.88 -7.37 8.89
CA ARG A 615 -9.37 -8.58 9.54
C ARG A 615 -9.37 -8.46 11.07
N ALA A 616 -8.33 -7.89 11.67
CA ALA A 616 -8.28 -7.66 13.10
C ALA A 616 -9.29 -6.57 13.50
N LEU A 617 -9.34 -5.49 12.72
CA LEU A 617 -10.27 -4.40 12.92
C LEU A 617 -11.73 -4.86 12.94
N ALA A 618 -12.12 -5.74 12.01
CA ALA A 618 -13.47 -6.31 11.97
C ALA A 618 -13.86 -7.08 13.24
N HIS A 619 -12.89 -7.68 13.94
CA HIS A 619 -13.14 -8.40 15.19
C HIS A 619 -13.06 -7.52 16.44
N VAL A 620 -12.28 -6.44 16.39
CA VAL A 620 -12.06 -5.54 17.54
C VAL A 620 -13.11 -4.43 17.60
N ALA A 621 -13.52 -3.87 16.44
CA ALA A 621 -14.52 -2.80 16.39
C ALA A 621 -15.84 -3.11 17.11
N PRO A 622 -16.40 -4.34 17.05
CA PRO A 622 -17.61 -4.71 17.78
C PRO A 622 -17.51 -4.56 19.31
N ALA A 623 -16.30 -4.58 19.89
CA ALA A 623 -16.10 -4.36 21.33
C ALA A 623 -16.39 -2.91 21.75
N PHE A 624 -16.42 -1.97 20.80
CA PHE A 624 -16.72 -0.55 21.02
C PHE A 624 -18.10 -0.16 20.47
N MET A 625 -18.90 -1.15 20.06
CA MET A 625 -20.28 -0.94 19.61
C MET A 625 -21.24 -1.09 20.79
N LEU A 626 -22.38 -0.39 20.74
CA LEU A 626 -23.45 -0.61 21.72
C LEU A 626 -23.98 -2.06 21.58
N PRO A 627 -24.36 -2.74 22.70
CA PRO A 627 -24.74 -4.15 22.69
C PRO A 627 -25.83 -4.53 21.68
N ALA A 628 -26.78 -3.62 21.42
CA ALA A 628 -27.87 -3.82 20.45
C ALA A 628 -27.39 -4.00 18.99
N PHE A 629 -26.14 -3.61 18.69
CA PHE A 629 -25.54 -3.67 17.36
C PHE A 629 -24.34 -4.63 17.26
N SER A 630 -24.02 -5.35 18.35
CA SER A 630 -22.87 -6.26 18.39
C SER A 630 -23.33 -7.72 18.28
N ASN A 631 -23.41 -8.24 17.05
CA ASN A 631 -23.78 -9.64 16.75
C ASN A 631 -22.67 -10.41 16.01
N GLY A 632 -21.40 -10.17 16.40
CA GLY A 632 -20.23 -10.82 15.82
C GLY A 632 -19.29 -9.83 15.11
N PRO A 633 -18.36 -10.33 14.27
CA PRO A 633 -17.44 -9.50 13.52
C PRO A 633 -18.18 -8.47 12.65
N LEU A 634 -17.65 -7.25 12.59
CA LEU A 634 -18.18 -6.19 11.74
C LEU A 634 -18.13 -6.62 10.28
N ARG A 635 -19.21 -6.39 9.53
CA ARG A 635 -19.26 -6.73 8.10
C ARG A 635 -18.23 -5.90 7.34
N THR A 636 -17.64 -6.52 6.33
CA THR A 636 -16.59 -5.90 5.52
C THR A 636 -17.04 -4.58 4.89
N GLU A 637 -18.27 -4.52 4.37
CA GLU A 637 -18.85 -3.32 3.75
C GLU A 637 -18.95 -2.15 4.74
N ASP A 638 -19.52 -2.40 5.93
CA ASP A 638 -19.68 -1.39 6.98
C ASP A 638 -18.33 -0.85 7.47
N MET A 639 -17.34 -1.73 7.61
CA MET A 639 -15.97 -1.37 7.97
C MET A 639 -15.32 -0.52 6.87
N GLN A 640 -15.49 -0.89 5.60
CA GLN A 640 -14.92 -0.16 4.48
C GLN A 640 -15.53 1.24 4.33
N GLU A 641 -16.85 1.36 4.52
CA GLU A 641 -17.53 2.65 4.56
C GLU A 641 -16.96 3.52 5.68
N ALA A 642 -16.85 2.97 6.90
CA ALA A 642 -16.26 3.68 8.03
C ALA A 642 -14.81 4.13 7.76
N LEU A 643 -13.96 3.26 7.19
CA LEU A 643 -12.58 3.60 6.83
C LEU A 643 -12.49 4.66 5.72
N ALA A 644 -13.38 4.61 4.74
CA ALA A 644 -13.46 5.59 3.65
C ALA A 644 -13.89 6.97 4.17
N GLU A 645 -14.85 6.99 5.10
CA GLU A 645 -15.33 8.21 5.76
C GLU A 645 -14.27 8.82 6.67
N ALA A 646 -13.57 7.97 7.42
CA ALA A 646 -12.49 8.32 8.31
C ALA A 646 -11.16 8.66 7.61
N ARG A 647 -11.04 8.51 6.28
CA ARG A 647 -9.75 8.52 5.55
C ARG A 647 -8.78 9.63 5.92
N PHE A 648 -9.29 10.82 6.28
CA PHE A 648 -8.48 11.97 6.70
C PHE A 648 -7.81 11.80 8.06
N TYR A 649 -8.43 11.02 8.93
CA TYR A 649 -7.90 10.64 10.24
C TYR A 649 -6.97 9.43 10.18
N LEU A 650 -6.84 8.79 9.02
CA LEU A 650 -6.12 7.54 8.86
C LEU A 650 -4.81 7.71 8.11
N ARG A 651 -3.79 6.99 8.59
CA ARG A 651 -2.68 6.52 7.78
C ARG A 651 -2.95 5.09 7.39
N ARG A 652 -2.50 4.74 6.19
CA ARG A 652 -2.41 3.35 5.76
C ARG A 652 -0.93 2.97 5.67
N ASP A 653 -0.64 1.70 5.80
CA ASP A 653 0.65 1.07 5.49
C ASP A 653 0.39 -0.27 4.80
N ILE A 654 1.42 -0.95 4.32
CA ILE A 654 1.31 -2.27 3.70
C ILE A 654 2.28 -3.22 4.38
N ASP A 655 1.79 -4.38 4.81
CA ASP A 655 2.63 -5.43 5.37
C ASP A 655 3.36 -6.22 4.27
N THR A 656 4.33 -7.05 4.65
CA THR A 656 5.16 -7.83 3.72
C THR A 656 4.37 -8.84 2.87
N ASP A 657 3.18 -9.21 3.32
CA ASP A 657 2.23 -10.08 2.61
C ASP A 657 1.25 -9.30 1.71
N GLY A 658 1.39 -7.98 1.62
CA GLY A 658 0.54 -7.10 0.85
C GLY A 658 -0.75 -6.67 1.56
N THR A 659 -0.94 -7.04 2.82
CA THR A 659 -2.09 -6.63 3.63
C THR A 659 -2.05 -5.14 3.94
N THR A 660 -3.14 -4.42 3.68
CA THR A 660 -3.26 -3.01 4.09
C THR A 660 -3.47 -2.89 5.60
N LEU A 661 -2.60 -2.13 6.25
CA LEU A 661 -2.68 -1.78 7.67
C LEU A 661 -3.23 -0.37 7.83
N TYR A 662 -4.05 -0.14 8.85
CA TYR A 662 -4.64 1.16 9.15
C TYR A 662 -4.21 1.63 10.55
N ARG A 663 -3.94 2.92 10.70
CA ARG A 663 -3.69 3.57 12.00
C ARG A 663 -4.22 4.99 11.97
N LEU A 664 -4.54 5.56 13.12
CA LEU A 664 -4.76 7.01 13.22
C LEU A 664 -3.49 7.77 12.84
N PHE A 665 -3.61 8.89 12.13
CA PHE A 665 -2.42 9.64 11.72
C PHE A 665 -1.70 10.33 12.88
N HIS A 666 -2.32 10.40 14.05
CA HIS A 666 -1.77 11.05 15.22
C HIS A 666 -2.17 10.39 16.55
N GLU A 667 -1.26 10.41 17.52
CA GLU A 667 -1.43 9.78 18.83
C GLU A 667 -2.48 10.48 19.70
N GLY A 668 -2.53 11.82 19.76
CA GLY A 668 -3.59 12.52 20.50
C GLY A 668 -5.04 12.21 20.05
N LEU A 669 -5.26 11.80 18.79
CA LEU A 669 -6.56 11.24 18.37
C LEU A 669 -6.80 9.88 19.02
N ALA A 670 -5.77 9.04 19.05
CA ALA A 670 -5.81 7.72 19.67
C ALA A 670 -6.08 7.83 21.17
N GLU A 671 -5.37 8.69 21.88
CA GLU A 671 -5.59 8.95 23.31
C GLU A 671 -7.02 9.39 23.60
N ARG A 672 -7.57 10.32 22.80
CA ARG A 672 -8.96 10.76 22.94
C ARG A 672 -9.94 9.61 22.76
N LEU A 673 -9.76 8.80 21.71
CA LEU A 673 -10.64 7.68 21.39
C LEU A 673 -10.52 6.53 22.40
N ARG A 674 -9.34 6.30 22.99
CA ARG A 674 -9.15 5.35 24.09
C ARG A 674 -9.80 5.84 25.38
N ALA A 675 -9.71 7.14 25.67
CA ALA A 675 -10.33 7.72 26.85
C ALA A 675 -11.86 7.78 26.75
N TYR A 676 -12.40 8.02 25.55
CA TYR A 676 -13.83 8.16 25.30
C TYR A 676 -14.30 7.30 24.12
N PRO A 677 -14.23 5.96 24.18
CA PRO A 677 -14.54 5.10 23.03
C PRO A 677 -15.99 5.24 22.55
N TYR A 678 -16.94 5.50 23.46
CA TYR A 678 -18.38 5.68 23.17
C TYR A 678 -18.82 7.15 23.02
N GLY A 679 -17.87 8.09 23.14
CA GLY A 679 -18.15 9.51 23.09
C GLY A 679 -18.31 10.14 24.47
N PRO A 680 -18.27 11.49 24.55
CA PRO A 680 -18.35 12.21 25.81
C PRO A 680 -19.66 11.98 26.57
N GLN A 681 -20.75 11.69 25.84
CA GLN A 681 -22.10 11.47 26.39
C GLN A 681 -22.47 9.98 26.50
N GLY A 682 -21.71 9.07 25.87
CA GLY A 682 -22.03 7.65 25.78
C GLY A 682 -21.49 6.79 26.94
N GLN A 683 -20.63 7.34 27.81
CA GLN A 683 -20.06 6.59 28.94
C GLN A 683 -21.07 6.21 30.03
N GLU A 684 -22.22 6.87 30.11
CA GLU A 684 -23.26 6.50 31.07
C GLU A 684 -24.13 5.32 30.60
N GLN A 685 -24.02 4.92 29.33
CA GLN A 685 -24.86 3.91 28.68
C GLN A 685 -24.12 2.63 28.27
N ALA A 686 -22.78 2.64 28.35
CA ALA A 686 -21.90 1.49 28.11
C ALA A 686 -21.42 0.92 29.44
#